data_AF-A0A1E4ZU69-F1
#
_entry.id   AF-A0A1E4ZU69-F1
#
_cell.length_a   1.000
_cell.length_b   1.000
_cell.length_c   1.000
_cell.angle_alpha   90.00
_cell.angle_beta   90.00
_cell.angle_gamma   90.00
#
_symmetry.space_group_name_H-M   'P 1'
#
loop_
_entity.id
_entity.type
_entity.pdbx_description
1 polymer ?
#
loop_
_entity_poly.entity_id
_entity_poly.type
_entity_poly.pdbx_seq_one_letter_code
_entity_poly.pdbx_strand_id
1 'polypeptide(L)'
;MHVRFNPALLAKSASRTFARLGAMAAGLFVLASTGFAQSSPTDTEMFLRSAQQLEAAGDYQGAVAAYRKYFATGPAKSAQRRHARIKLPVLQEAVSHGFDQDLYLYLSALDSRADGNISAAVDLLDQIETQYPSGLLIDDATYLRAYIAMMDSYNFQLAYDTLHTLRSFYPDSRYYDTALYSQAIAQEQLGNIQSALEYLLELQARHTGITLAALSWPRDEYLSRLWYERATQRIDYLQNHQHSAANLISMESIDQHGFRWRATISHDGHDIVLLLNKSPVLESTTLLNANGDRLQMMDTHAFAGKVEGEPDSWARVTLKDNNLRGTLSVYGQRIELSPQRSGGTLSDFYPLLLGDIDGVQAPEPDHVLHPPKNETPFDYYMRSIKAETATAFSDNTVTSAIPIGVLIDSKFNDYHGGRGIQQALSILNTTDGIFREEFGLAIMIDTIVLIDDRDNDPMNLGSVTMEAMMRNFRDYRLDSVELGSDIGLATLFSGNKNNDAALGLAWIGAACRTDGYDVSVVTPYRLAELLSTHEIAHTLGAPHDSDTACSNQTTRIMWPYLSDKTRNKFSSCSRDSVRQVLERGSCLLDALDLSVDLIVGEDSVDITISNNDNLRITSGATATITGKFIAEADYPPNCTAIQNGISCSIGELAPNSVSQFSVATSTPLSDSDTIVASVTPVGFLDIEGSNNAVSNDINGNRRALPPPVTTTSSSGYTDPPEIEGDPRQAASGSFLLLDIFLLIMIAHATRRSRAPL
;
A
#
# COMPACT_ATOMS: atom_id res chain seq x y z
N MET A 1 39.47 30.94 9.97
CA MET A 1 40.81 30.53 9.51
C MET A 1 40.62 29.84 8.16
N HIS A 2 41.00 30.47 7.05
CA HIS A 2 40.73 29.93 5.71
C HIS A 2 41.87 29.01 5.24
N VAL A 3 41.53 27.82 4.77
CA VAL A 3 42.33 27.09 3.77
C VAL A 3 41.37 26.56 2.71
N ARG A 4 41.66 26.85 1.44
CA ARG A 4 40.91 26.38 0.27
C ARG A 4 41.57 25.12 -0.28
N PHE A 5 40.77 24.18 -0.78
CA PHE A 5 41.20 23.20 -1.77
C PHE A 5 41.21 23.83 -3.18
N ASN A 6 42.22 23.49 -4.00
CA ASN A 6 42.07 23.24 -5.44
C ASN A 6 43.34 22.51 -5.97
N PRO A 7 43.34 21.91 -7.19
CA PRO A 7 43.75 20.52 -7.31
C PRO A 7 44.79 20.32 -8.44
N ALA A 8 44.81 19.11 -8.99
CA ALA A 8 45.50 18.69 -10.21
C ALA A 8 47.04 18.63 -10.15
N LEU A 9 47.56 17.41 -10.29
CA LEU A 9 48.59 17.12 -11.30
C LEU A 9 48.61 15.62 -11.58
N LEU A 10 47.94 15.23 -12.66
CA LEU A 10 47.99 13.90 -13.24
C LEU A 10 48.90 13.92 -14.48
N ALA A 11 49.69 12.85 -14.63
CA ALA A 11 50.27 12.31 -15.86
C ALA A 11 51.65 12.78 -16.38
N LYS A 12 52.37 11.75 -16.86
CA LYS A 12 53.57 11.71 -17.74
C LYS A 12 54.94 12.05 -17.12
N SER A 13 56.03 11.36 -17.48
CA SER A 13 56.20 10.04 -18.14
C SER A 13 57.69 9.61 -18.13
N ALA A 14 57.95 8.33 -18.42
CA ALA A 14 59.18 7.80 -19.05
C ALA A 14 60.52 7.81 -18.24
N SER A 15 61.51 6.94 -18.49
CA SER A 15 61.53 5.58 -19.10
C SER A 15 62.94 4.93 -18.98
N ARG A 16 63.04 3.61 -19.18
CA ARG A 16 64.29 2.82 -19.47
C ARG A 16 65.22 2.59 -18.23
N THR A 17 66.08 1.56 -18.13
CA THR A 17 66.67 0.65 -19.16
C THR A 17 67.14 -0.73 -18.60
N PHE A 18 66.77 -1.83 -19.29
CA PHE A 18 67.44 -3.14 -19.53
C PHE A 18 68.51 -3.81 -18.61
N ALA A 19 68.17 -5.05 -18.19
CA ALA A 19 68.80 -6.37 -18.54
C ALA A 19 70.14 -6.91 -17.96
N ARG A 20 70.06 -8.15 -17.39
CA ARG A 20 70.74 -9.44 -17.76
C ARG A 20 70.36 -10.56 -16.76
N LEU A 21 69.82 -11.73 -17.18
CA LEU A 21 70.51 -13.03 -17.46
C LEU A 21 71.57 -13.44 -16.41
N GLY A 22 71.66 -14.65 -15.82
CA GLY A 22 70.96 -15.97 -15.89
C GLY A 22 71.82 -17.02 -15.10
N ALA A 23 71.55 -18.33 -14.94
CA ALA A 23 70.43 -19.27 -15.20
C ALA A 23 70.74 -20.66 -14.51
N MET A 24 69.87 -21.69 -14.65
CA MET A 24 70.02 -23.11 -14.18
C MET A 24 69.97 -23.38 -12.64
N ALA A 25 69.49 -24.53 -12.11
CA ALA A 25 68.65 -25.62 -12.67
C ALA A 25 68.05 -26.53 -11.55
N ALA A 26 66.95 -27.22 -11.89
CA ALA A 26 66.44 -28.52 -11.37
C ALA A 26 66.16 -28.74 -9.86
N GLY A 27 64.90 -29.07 -9.52
CA GLY A 27 64.53 -29.62 -8.20
C GLY A 27 63.03 -29.90 -8.00
N LEU A 28 62.60 -31.14 -8.27
CA LEU A 28 61.32 -31.79 -7.90
C LEU A 28 59.96 -31.16 -8.29
N PHE A 29 59.25 -31.88 -9.16
CA PHE A 29 57.79 -31.86 -9.27
C PHE A 29 57.14 -32.57 -8.07
N VAL A 30 56.27 -31.89 -7.33
CA VAL A 30 55.14 -32.52 -6.61
C VAL A 30 53.92 -31.63 -6.81
N LEU A 31 53.04 -32.02 -7.74
CA LEU A 31 51.73 -31.39 -7.92
C LEU A 31 50.77 -31.92 -6.85
N ALA A 32 50.59 -31.16 -5.77
CA ALA A 32 49.44 -31.32 -4.89
C ALA A 32 48.24 -30.56 -5.48
N SER A 33 47.55 -31.19 -6.44
CA SER A 33 46.26 -30.68 -6.93
C SER A 33 45.19 -30.88 -5.87
N THR A 34 44.95 -29.86 -5.03
CA THR A 34 43.76 -29.80 -4.18
C THR A 34 42.54 -29.56 -5.06
N GLY A 35 41.94 -30.65 -5.53
CA GLY A 35 40.65 -30.61 -6.21
C GLY A 35 39.58 -30.14 -5.24
N PHE A 36 39.04 -28.94 -5.46
CA PHE A 36 37.75 -28.55 -4.88
C PHE A 36 36.66 -29.39 -5.56
N ALA A 37 36.38 -30.56 -4.99
CA ALA A 37 35.24 -31.36 -5.39
C ALA A 37 33.96 -30.57 -5.06
N GLN A 38 33.20 -30.19 -6.09
CA GLN A 38 31.84 -29.71 -5.89
C GLN A 38 31.02 -30.87 -5.34
N SER A 39 30.54 -30.72 -4.11
CA SER A 39 29.61 -31.67 -3.48
C SER A 39 28.33 -31.75 -4.31
N SER A 40 27.78 -32.97 -4.45
CA SER A 40 26.53 -33.17 -5.18
C SER A 40 25.35 -32.51 -4.43
N PRO A 41 24.26 -32.12 -5.11
CA PRO A 41 23.06 -31.61 -4.44
C PRO A 41 22.53 -32.56 -3.36
N THR A 42 22.63 -33.87 -3.62
CA THR A 42 22.30 -34.95 -2.68
C THR A 42 23.10 -34.92 -1.38
N ASP A 43 24.38 -34.53 -1.40
CA ASP A 43 25.20 -34.45 -0.18
C ASP A 43 24.72 -33.34 0.77
N THR A 44 24.26 -32.23 0.20
CA THR A 44 23.77 -31.07 0.96
C THR A 44 22.45 -31.38 1.68
N GLU A 45 21.50 -32.04 1.01
CA GLU A 45 20.27 -32.49 1.67
C GLU A 45 20.54 -33.53 2.76
N MET A 46 21.50 -34.44 2.54
CA MET A 46 21.89 -35.42 3.58
C MET A 46 22.42 -34.73 4.84
N PHE A 47 23.23 -33.67 4.74
CA PHE A 47 23.70 -32.93 5.92
C PHE A 47 22.57 -32.20 6.66
N LEU A 48 21.59 -31.62 5.94
CA LEU A 48 20.42 -31.00 6.56
C LEU A 48 19.56 -32.03 7.32
N ARG A 49 19.18 -33.13 6.65
CA ARG A 49 18.38 -34.21 7.26
C ARG A 49 19.11 -34.84 8.46
N SER A 50 20.43 -35.04 8.35
CA SER A 50 21.26 -35.52 9.45
C SER A 50 21.28 -34.55 10.62
N ALA A 51 21.33 -33.23 10.37
CA ALA A 51 21.30 -32.24 11.44
C ALA A 51 19.96 -32.26 12.19
N GLN A 52 18.85 -32.28 11.46
CA GLN A 52 17.50 -32.36 12.02
C GLN A 52 17.27 -33.66 12.81
N GLN A 53 17.78 -34.80 12.34
CA GLN A 53 17.70 -36.08 13.06
C GLN A 53 18.51 -36.07 14.36
N LEU A 54 19.70 -35.47 14.36
CA LEU A 54 20.54 -35.35 15.57
C LEU A 54 19.93 -34.37 16.57
N GLU A 55 19.34 -33.28 16.09
CA GLU A 55 18.58 -32.31 16.90
C GLU A 55 17.38 -32.97 17.58
N ALA A 56 16.55 -33.72 16.82
CA ALA A 56 15.41 -34.46 17.35
C ALA A 56 15.81 -35.59 18.33
N ALA A 57 17.05 -36.09 18.23
CA ALA A 57 17.61 -37.08 19.16
C ALA A 57 18.30 -36.44 20.38
N GLY A 58 18.35 -35.10 20.48
CA GLY A 58 19.04 -34.38 21.55
C GLY A 58 20.58 -34.35 21.42
N ASP A 59 21.17 -34.87 20.34
CA ASP A 59 22.60 -34.74 20.06
C ASP A 59 22.88 -33.37 19.41
N TYR A 60 22.82 -32.31 20.21
CA TYR A 60 23.08 -30.96 19.74
C TYR A 60 24.51 -30.75 19.27
N GLN A 61 25.49 -31.51 19.79
CA GLN A 61 26.87 -31.42 19.32
C GLN A 61 27.01 -31.99 17.91
N GLY A 62 26.37 -33.13 17.64
CA GLY A 62 26.22 -33.71 16.32
C GLY A 62 25.44 -32.79 15.38
N ALA A 63 24.31 -32.24 15.81
CA ALA A 63 23.47 -31.33 15.04
C ALA A 63 24.23 -30.06 14.62
N VAL A 64 24.92 -29.38 15.54
CA VAL A 64 25.78 -28.22 15.23
C VAL A 64 26.87 -28.57 14.22
N ALA A 65 27.50 -29.75 14.34
CA ALA A 65 28.50 -30.20 13.38
C ALA A 65 27.91 -30.50 11.99
N ALA A 66 26.72 -31.09 11.93
CA ALA A 66 26.00 -31.37 10.69
C ALA A 66 25.49 -30.09 10.01
N TYR A 67 24.89 -29.14 10.76
CA TYR A 67 24.51 -27.83 10.23
C TYR A 67 25.72 -27.04 9.70
N ARG A 68 26.88 -27.08 10.39
CA ARG A 68 28.12 -26.46 9.86
C ARG A 68 28.58 -27.09 8.54
N LYS A 69 28.43 -28.41 8.35
CA LYS A 69 28.71 -29.07 7.05
C LYS A 69 27.71 -28.65 5.98
N TYR A 70 26.42 -28.61 6.30
CA TYR A 70 25.36 -28.12 5.42
C TYR A 70 25.63 -26.67 4.94
N PHE A 71 26.12 -25.79 5.83
CA PHE A 71 26.58 -24.45 5.45
C PHE A 71 27.86 -24.43 4.60
N ALA A 72 28.73 -25.44 4.70
CA ALA A 72 29.93 -25.54 3.87
C ALA A 72 29.65 -26.05 2.45
N THR A 73 28.59 -26.84 2.24
CA THR A 73 28.36 -27.54 0.95
C THR A 73 27.19 -27.02 0.11
N GLY A 74 26.17 -26.40 0.72
CA GLY A 74 24.97 -25.98 0.00
C GLY A 74 25.07 -24.61 -0.71
N PRO A 75 24.17 -24.33 -1.67
CA PRO A 75 23.98 -22.98 -2.20
C PRO A 75 23.57 -22.01 -1.09
N ALA A 76 23.97 -20.74 -1.20
CA ALA A 76 23.88 -19.78 -0.09
C ALA A 76 22.46 -19.37 0.32
N LYS A 77 21.46 -19.57 -0.56
CA LYS A 77 20.19 -18.81 -0.56
C LYS A 77 18.92 -19.62 -0.21
N SER A 78 18.99 -20.91 0.14
CA SER A 78 17.77 -21.69 0.40
C SER A 78 17.05 -21.29 1.70
N ALA A 79 15.73 -21.48 1.73
CA ALA A 79 14.92 -21.22 2.93
C ALA A 79 15.37 -22.06 4.14
N GLN A 80 15.63 -23.36 3.96
CA GLN A 80 16.09 -24.23 5.05
C GLN A 80 17.46 -23.80 5.60
N ARG A 81 18.32 -23.22 4.74
CA ARG A 81 19.64 -22.70 5.16
C ARG A 81 19.52 -21.49 6.06
N ARG A 82 18.50 -20.67 5.85
CA ARG A 82 18.22 -19.49 6.67
C ARG A 82 17.53 -19.86 7.99
N HIS A 83 16.62 -20.84 7.97
CA HIS A 83 16.06 -21.46 9.19
C HIS A 83 17.15 -22.08 10.08
N ALA A 84 17.97 -22.96 9.50
CA ALA A 84 19.10 -23.58 10.18
C ALA A 84 20.09 -22.55 10.76
N ARG A 85 20.25 -21.38 10.12
CA ARG A 85 21.08 -20.29 10.65
C ARG A 85 20.51 -19.73 11.95
N ILE A 86 19.19 -19.50 12.02
CA ILE A 86 18.51 -19.01 13.23
C ILE A 86 18.68 -20.01 14.38
N LYS A 87 18.49 -21.30 14.12
CA LYS A 87 18.67 -22.36 15.14
C LYS A 87 20.11 -22.53 15.62
N LEU A 88 21.12 -22.27 14.78
CA LEU A 88 22.50 -22.65 15.05
C LEU A 88 23.09 -22.13 16.39
N PRO A 89 22.90 -20.86 16.81
CA PRO A 89 23.45 -20.39 18.10
C PRO A 89 22.70 -20.92 19.30
N VAL A 90 21.37 -21.12 19.21
CA VAL A 90 20.56 -21.76 20.25
C VAL A 90 21.10 -23.17 20.51
N LEU A 91 21.36 -23.92 19.44
CA LEU A 91 21.99 -25.24 19.51
C LEU A 91 23.45 -25.20 20.02
N GLN A 92 24.19 -24.10 19.83
CA GLN A 92 25.54 -23.95 20.37
C GLN A 92 25.55 -23.67 21.88
N GLU A 93 24.57 -22.91 22.38
CA GLU A 93 24.40 -22.69 23.83
C GLU A 93 23.91 -23.98 24.51
N ALA A 94 23.00 -24.71 23.88
CA ALA A 94 22.53 -26.03 24.32
C ALA A 94 23.68 -27.04 24.54
N VAL A 95 24.69 -27.07 23.66
CA VAL A 95 25.89 -27.91 23.85
C VAL A 95 26.66 -27.57 25.13
N SER A 96 26.57 -26.34 25.63
CA SER A 96 27.26 -25.87 26.82
C SER A 96 26.43 -26.03 28.11
N HIS A 97 25.11 -26.04 28.00
CA HIS A 97 24.17 -26.04 29.14
C HIS A 97 23.50 -27.40 29.39
N GLY A 98 23.29 -28.21 28.35
CA GLY A 98 22.61 -29.49 28.41
C GLY A 98 21.31 -29.53 27.60
N PHE A 99 20.58 -30.64 27.73
CA PHE A 99 19.23 -30.80 27.21
C PHE A 99 18.24 -30.53 28.35
N ASP A 100 17.38 -29.52 28.17
CA ASP A 100 16.24 -29.21 29.03
C ASP A 100 14.96 -29.15 28.18
N GLN A 101 13.80 -29.29 28.83
CA GLN A 101 12.51 -29.41 28.14
C GLN A 101 12.01 -28.09 27.54
N ASP A 102 12.40 -26.94 28.13
CA ASP A 102 12.12 -25.60 27.60
C ASP A 102 12.85 -25.34 26.27
N LEU A 103 14.09 -25.83 26.13
CA LEU A 103 14.83 -25.81 24.87
C LEU A 103 14.15 -26.61 23.77
N TYR A 104 13.60 -27.78 24.09
CA TYR A 104 12.84 -28.56 23.10
C TYR A 104 11.59 -27.81 22.63
N LEU A 105 10.84 -27.19 23.55
CA LEU A 105 9.70 -26.34 23.20
C LEU A 105 10.12 -25.14 22.32
N TYR A 106 11.24 -24.48 22.64
CA TYR A 106 11.72 -23.31 21.90
C TYR A 106 12.17 -23.66 20.47
N LEU A 107 12.91 -24.76 20.31
CA LEU A 107 13.31 -25.26 18.98
C LEU A 107 12.10 -25.72 18.15
N SER A 108 11.08 -26.29 18.80
CA SER A 108 9.81 -26.68 18.16
C SER A 108 8.96 -25.46 17.77
N ALA A 109 9.00 -24.37 18.55
CA ALA A 109 8.35 -23.11 18.20
C ALA A 109 9.02 -22.46 16.97
N LEU A 110 10.35 -22.51 16.88
CA LEU A 110 11.09 -22.07 15.70
C LEU A 110 10.74 -22.89 14.45
N ASP A 111 10.60 -24.22 14.55
CA ASP A 111 10.14 -25.05 13.43
C ASP A 111 8.69 -24.70 13.04
N SER A 112 7.77 -24.67 14.01
CA SER A 112 6.36 -24.35 13.77
C SER A 112 6.20 -23.00 13.07
N ARG A 113 6.98 -21.99 13.48
CA ARG A 113 7.02 -20.67 12.82
C ARG A 113 7.59 -20.75 11.40
N ALA A 114 8.65 -21.52 11.18
CA ALA A 114 9.28 -21.68 9.87
C ALA A 114 8.38 -22.43 8.86
N ASP A 115 7.57 -23.37 9.35
CA ASP A 115 6.55 -24.10 8.60
C ASP A 115 5.24 -23.28 8.41
N GLY A 116 5.18 -22.05 8.93
CA GLY A 116 4.03 -21.15 8.82
C GLY A 116 2.91 -21.40 9.83
N ASN A 117 3.05 -22.39 10.72
CA ASN A 117 2.11 -22.67 11.80
C ASN A 117 2.33 -21.70 12.98
N ILE A 118 1.87 -20.45 12.79
CA ILE A 118 2.06 -19.36 13.73
C ILE A 118 1.34 -19.61 15.07
N SER A 119 0.17 -20.26 15.07
CA SER A 119 -0.54 -20.58 16.33
C SER A 119 0.27 -21.56 17.18
N ALA A 120 0.68 -22.70 16.62
CA ALA A 120 1.46 -23.68 17.36
C ALA A 120 2.81 -23.12 17.84
N ALA A 121 3.42 -22.21 17.08
CA ALA A 121 4.62 -21.51 17.52
C ALA A 121 4.37 -20.67 18.79
N VAL A 122 3.25 -19.93 18.86
CA VAL A 122 2.87 -19.16 20.06
C VAL A 122 2.49 -20.09 21.21
N ASP A 123 1.69 -21.14 20.96
CA ASP A 123 1.28 -22.12 21.99
C ASP A 123 2.47 -22.81 22.67
N LEU A 124 3.57 -23.04 21.93
CA LEU A 124 4.81 -23.61 22.45
C LEU A 124 5.62 -22.60 23.28
N LEU A 125 5.57 -21.30 22.94
CA LEU A 125 6.23 -20.24 23.71
C LEU A 125 5.46 -19.94 25.00
N ASP A 126 4.13 -19.91 24.95
CA ASP A 126 3.27 -19.75 26.14
C ASP A 126 3.43 -20.92 27.12
N GLN A 127 3.76 -22.12 26.63
CA GLN A 127 4.15 -23.25 27.48
C GLN A 127 5.51 -23.03 28.19
N ILE A 128 6.47 -22.37 27.55
CA ILE A 128 7.73 -21.97 28.23
C ILE A 128 7.42 -20.94 29.32
N GLU A 129 6.63 -19.92 28.99
CA GLU A 129 6.26 -18.86 29.95
C GLU A 129 5.51 -19.40 31.19
N THR A 130 4.64 -20.39 31.00
CA THR A 130 3.81 -20.94 32.08
C THR A 130 4.46 -22.08 32.86
N GLN A 131 5.21 -22.98 32.21
CA GLN A 131 5.81 -24.15 32.87
C GLN A 131 7.24 -23.91 33.35
N TYR A 132 7.96 -22.97 32.71
CA TYR A 132 9.37 -22.66 33.00
C TYR A 132 9.60 -21.15 33.26
N PRO A 133 8.85 -20.51 34.19
CA PRO A 133 8.97 -19.07 34.49
C PRO A 133 10.31 -18.64 35.13
N SER A 134 11.24 -19.58 35.30
CA SER A 134 12.63 -19.35 35.71
C SER A 134 13.63 -20.15 34.87
N GLY A 135 13.20 -20.63 33.69
CA GLY A 135 14.05 -21.28 32.70
C GLY A 135 15.03 -20.30 32.06
N LEU A 136 16.07 -20.83 31.41
CA LEU A 136 17.12 -19.99 30.80
C LEU A 136 16.68 -19.31 29.50
N LEU A 137 15.59 -19.79 28.89
CA LEU A 137 15.05 -19.31 27.61
C LEU A 137 13.77 -18.48 27.78
N ILE A 138 13.46 -18.03 28.99
CA ILE A 138 12.21 -17.32 29.27
C ILE A 138 12.14 -15.96 28.54
N ASP A 139 13.24 -15.20 28.54
CA ASP A 139 13.30 -13.91 27.84
C ASP A 139 13.50 -14.09 26.32
N ASP A 140 14.21 -15.14 25.87
CA ASP A 140 14.20 -15.60 24.48
C ASP A 140 12.77 -15.90 23.98
N ALA A 141 11.98 -16.63 24.77
CA ALA A 141 10.61 -17.03 24.44
C ALA A 141 9.66 -15.84 24.36
N THR A 142 9.65 -14.97 25.38
CA THR A 142 8.85 -13.75 25.41
C THR A 142 9.25 -12.79 24.28
N TYR A 143 10.54 -12.65 23.96
CA TYR A 143 10.97 -11.86 22.81
C TYR A 143 10.49 -12.46 21.47
N LEU A 144 10.67 -13.77 21.26
CA LEU A 144 10.24 -14.44 20.02
C LEU A 144 8.71 -14.36 19.84
N ARG A 145 7.94 -14.47 20.92
CA ARG A 145 6.48 -14.30 20.92
C ARG A 145 6.08 -12.90 20.47
N ALA A 146 6.72 -11.86 21.01
CA ALA A 146 6.50 -10.48 20.56
C ALA A 146 6.90 -10.26 19.09
N TYR A 147 8.01 -10.86 18.65
CA TYR A 147 8.47 -10.79 17.27
C TYR A 147 7.47 -11.45 16.30
N ILE A 148 6.92 -12.62 16.66
CA ILE A 148 5.85 -13.29 15.91
C ILE A 148 4.60 -12.41 15.85
N ALA A 149 4.19 -11.83 16.99
CA ALA A 149 3.06 -10.93 17.08
C ALA A 149 3.21 -9.74 16.11
N MET A 150 4.39 -9.11 16.07
CA MET A 150 4.69 -7.96 15.20
C MET A 150 4.84 -8.33 13.72
N MET A 151 5.56 -9.41 13.40
CA MET A 151 6.11 -9.64 12.05
C MET A 151 5.33 -10.66 11.21
N ASP A 152 4.68 -11.63 11.84
CA ASP A 152 3.90 -12.68 11.14
C ASP A 152 2.39 -12.56 11.42
N SER A 153 2.02 -11.86 12.49
CA SER A 153 0.63 -11.66 12.92
C SER A 153 0.12 -10.22 12.82
N TYR A 154 1.00 -9.22 12.66
CA TYR A 154 0.69 -7.78 12.70
C TYR A 154 -0.14 -7.32 13.91
N ASN A 155 -0.15 -8.10 15.01
CA ASN A 155 -0.77 -7.72 16.26
C ASN A 155 0.20 -6.82 17.05
N PHE A 156 0.26 -5.56 16.64
CA PHE A 156 1.19 -4.58 17.19
C PHE A 156 0.93 -4.27 18.68
N GLN A 157 -0.33 -4.37 19.13
CA GLN A 157 -0.67 -4.19 20.55
C GLN A 157 -0.09 -5.34 21.41
N LEU A 158 -0.33 -6.59 21.01
CA LEU A 158 0.26 -7.76 21.68
C LEU A 158 1.79 -7.68 21.67
N ALA A 159 2.40 -7.32 20.53
CA ALA A 159 3.84 -7.14 20.45
C ALA A 159 4.35 -6.08 21.45
N TYR A 160 3.72 -4.92 21.52
CA TYR A 160 4.07 -3.86 22.46
C TYR A 160 3.96 -4.33 23.93
N ASP A 161 2.87 -4.98 24.30
CA ASP A 161 2.61 -5.45 25.67
C ASP A 161 3.56 -6.59 26.09
N THR A 162 3.87 -7.51 25.18
CA THR A 162 4.84 -8.59 25.40
C THR A 162 6.26 -8.03 25.55
N LEU A 163 6.67 -7.04 24.75
CA LEU A 163 7.98 -6.37 24.91
C LEU A 163 8.05 -5.50 26.18
N HIS A 164 6.93 -4.92 26.61
CA HIS A 164 6.85 -4.19 27.88
C HIS A 164 7.05 -5.16 29.05
N THR A 165 6.37 -6.31 29.01
CA THR A 165 6.54 -7.42 29.94
C THR A 165 8.01 -7.86 30.00
N LEU A 166 8.62 -8.14 28.84
CA LEU A 166 10.03 -8.53 28.71
C LEU A 166 10.97 -7.55 29.45
N ARG A 167 10.88 -6.24 29.15
CA ARG A 167 11.72 -5.21 29.78
C ARG A 167 11.47 -5.03 31.28
N SER A 168 10.24 -5.30 31.74
CA SER A 168 9.83 -5.07 33.13
C SER A 168 10.23 -6.23 34.06
N PHE A 169 10.11 -7.47 33.59
CA PHE A 169 10.47 -8.67 34.35
C PHE A 169 11.93 -9.10 34.14
N TYR A 170 12.53 -8.79 32.98
CA TYR A 170 13.91 -9.14 32.62
C TYR A 170 14.73 -7.90 32.22
N PRO A 171 14.96 -6.94 33.14
CA PRO A 171 15.67 -5.68 32.84
C PRO A 171 17.14 -5.90 32.42
N ASP A 172 17.74 -7.02 32.83
CA ASP A 172 19.10 -7.45 32.44
C ASP A 172 19.11 -8.30 31.15
N SER A 173 17.97 -8.48 30.48
CA SER A 173 17.87 -9.25 29.24
C SER A 173 18.73 -8.66 28.13
N ARG A 174 19.36 -9.56 27.36
CA ARG A 174 20.10 -9.24 26.14
C ARG A 174 19.22 -8.61 25.06
N TYR A 175 17.91 -8.80 25.17
CA TYR A 175 16.91 -8.25 24.26
C TYR A 175 16.46 -6.84 24.64
N TYR A 176 16.85 -6.26 25.79
CA TYR A 176 16.30 -4.97 26.26
C TYR A 176 16.37 -3.85 25.21
N ASP A 177 17.53 -3.65 24.58
CA ASP A 177 17.72 -2.59 23.57
C ASP A 177 16.98 -2.91 22.24
N THR A 178 16.83 -4.19 21.91
CA THR A 178 16.02 -4.65 20.77
C THR A 178 14.53 -4.44 21.04
N ALA A 179 14.08 -4.73 22.26
CA ALA A 179 12.71 -4.56 22.70
C ALA A 179 12.31 -3.08 22.76
N LEU A 180 13.22 -2.21 23.18
CA LEU A 180 13.08 -0.76 23.05
C LEU A 180 12.80 -0.34 21.60
N TYR A 181 13.63 -0.82 20.67
CA TYR A 181 13.47 -0.53 19.25
C TYR A 181 12.15 -1.08 18.71
N SER A 182 11.84 -2.36 18.96
CA SER A 182 10.60 -3.00 18.50
C SER A 182 9.33 -2.42 19.14
N GLN A 183 9.40 -1.89 20.38
CA GLN A 183 8.28 -1.12 20.96
C GLN A 183 8.05 0.19 20.23
N ALA A 184 9.11 0.88 19.79
CA ALA A 184 8.96 2.04 18.93
C ALA A 184 8.30 1.69 17.59
N ILE A 185 8.69 0.57 16.97
CA ILE A 185 8.04 0.06 15.74
C ILE A 185 6.55 -0.21 15.99
N ALA A 186 6.22 -0.96 17.06
CA ALA A 186 4.84 -1.30 17.39
C ALA A 186 3.98 -0.05 17.65
N GLN A 187 4.49 0.91 18.41
CA GLN A 187 3.82 2.20 18.63
C GLN A 187 3.67 3.00 17.33
N GLU A 188 4.66 2.97 16.44
CA GLU A 188 4.56 3.59 15.12
C GLU A 188 3.45 2.96 14.28
N GLN A 189 3.35 1.62 14.22
CA GLN A 189 2.29 0.96 13.46
C GLN A 189 0.88 1.23 14.03
N LEU A 190 0.79 1.37 15.36
CA LEU A 190 -0.42 1.82 16.06
C LEU A 190 -0.75 3.31 15.83
N GLY A 191 0.15 4.10 15.22
CA GLY A 191 -0.01 5.54 14.95
C GLY A 191 0.40 6.46 16.11
N ASN A 192 1.02 5.92 17.16
CA ASN A 192 1.43 6.61 18.37
C ASN A 192 2.86 7.17 18.25
N ILE A 193 3.07 8.05 17.26
CA ILE A 193 4.40 8.56 16.86
C ILE A 193 5.18 9.19 18.02
N GLN A 194 4.50 9.90 18.92
CA GLN A 194 5.14 10.51 20.09
C GLN A 194 5.75 9.46 21.04
N SER A 195 5.02 8.37 21.32
CA SER A 195 5.54 7.27 22.14
C SER A 195 6.63 6.47 21.42
N ALA A 196 6.56 6.35 20.09
CA ALA A 196 7.64 5.78 19.30
C ALA A 196 8.94 6.61 19.41
N LEU A 197 8.84 7.94 19.31
CA LEU A 197 9.96 8.85 19.51
C LEU A 197 10.53 8.75 20.94
N GLU A 198 9.69 8.64 21.96
CA GLU A 198 10.12 8.47 23.36
C GLU A 198 10.98 7.21 23.56
N TYR A 199 10.58 6.06 23.00
CA TYR A 199 11.39 4.84 23.06
C TYR A 199 12.69 4.94 22.26
N LEU A 200 12.68 5.57 21.08
CA LEU A 200 13.90 5.77 20.30
C LEU A 200 14.88 6.73 21.00
N LEU A 201 14.36 7.77 21.67
CA LEU A 201 15.17 8.69 22.48
C LEU A 201 15.73 8.01 23.73
N GLU A 202 14.98 7.11 24.39
CA GLU A 202 15.52 6.27 25.48
C GLU A 202 16.67 5.40 24.98
N LEU A 203 16.49 4.73 23.83
CA LEU A 203 17.51 3.89 23.21
C LEU A 203 18.76 4.69 22.80
N GLN A 204 18.59 5.84 22.15
CA GLN A 204 19.68 6.74 21.78
C GLN A 204 20.44 7.23 23.03
N ALA A 205 19.72 7.63 24.08
CA ALA A 205 20.32 8.07 25.34
C ALA A 205 21.11 6.96 26.04
N ARG A 206 20.60 5.72 26.05
CA ARG A 206 21.30 4.55 26.59
C ARG A 206 22.64 4.31 25.90
N HIS A 207 22.73 4.49 24.59
CA HIS A 207 23.97 4.26 23.84
C HIS A 207 24.83 5.50 23.61
N THR A 208 24.41 6.68 24.08
CA THR A 208 25.21 7.90 24.10
C THR A 208 26.37 7.77 25.09
N GLY A 209 27.57 8.20 24.67
CA GLY A 209 28.77 8.25 25.51
C GLY A 209 29.16 9.66 25.93
N ILE A 210 28.99 10.64 25.03
CA ILE A 210 29.34 12.05 25.25
C ILE A 210 28.27 12.94 24.61
N THR A 211 27.86 13.99 25.31
CA THR A 211 27.00 15.07 24.78
C THR A 211 27.70 16.42 24.97
N LEU A 212 27.83 17.21 23.90
CA LEU A 212 28.36 18.58 23.92
C LEU A 212 27.38 19.50 23.19
N ALA A 213 26.69 20.35 23.95
CA ALA A 213 25.60 21.19 23.45
C ALA A 213 24.54 20.34 22.71
N ALA A 214 24.26 20.63 21.44
CA ALA A 214 23.29 19.92 20.61
C ALA A 214 23.87 18.70 19.85
N LEU A 215 25.10 18.28 20.14
CA LEU A 215 25.75 17.13 19.52
C LEU A 215 25.95 16.02 20.54
N SER A 216 25.53 14.80 20.19
CA SER A 216 25.79 13.57 20.94
C SER A 216 26.61 12.60 20.08
N TRP A 217 27.40 11.76 20.75
CA TRP A 217 28.17 10.69 20.12
C TRP A 217 27.94 9.36 20.86
N PRO A 218 27.92 8.22 20.14
CA PRO A 218 27.81 6.91 20.76
C PRO A 218 29.02 6.58 21.64
N ARG A 219 28.84 5.64 22.56
CA ARG A 219 29.95 5.01 23.30
C ARG A 219 30.90 4.28 22.35
N ASP A 220 32.15 4.11 22.77
CA ASP A 220 33.20 3.49 21.96
C ASP A 220 33.15 1.95 21.98
N GLU A 221 31.99 1.40 21.59
CA GLU A 221 31.73 -0.04 21.51
C GLU A 221 30.75 -0.33 20.36
N TYR A 222 30.92 -1.46 19.67
CA TYR A 222 30.21 -1.75 18.42
C TYR A 222 28.68 -1.74 18.57
N LEU A 223 28.15 -2.35 19.65
CA LEU A 223 26.71 -2.44 19.87
C LEU A 223 26.09 -1.06 20.10
N SER A 224 26.76 -0.20 20.88
CA SER A 224 26.28 1.16 21.16
C SER A 224 26.33 2.05 19.93
N ARG A 225 27.33 1.90 19.05
CA ARG A 225 27.31 2.59 17.75
C ARG A 225 26.12 2.14 16.89
N LEU A 226 25.92 0.83 16.74
CA LEU A 226 24.82 0.25 15.96
C LEU A 226 23.44 0.74 16.43
N TRP A 227 23.15 0.65 17.74
CA TRP A 227 21.86 1.06 18.27
C TRP A 227 21.66 2.56 18.29
N TYR A 228 22.71 3.35 18.57
CA TYR A 228 22.66 4.80 18.44
C TYR A 228 22.37 5.24 17.01
N GLU A 229 23.02 4.63 16.01
CA GLU A 229 22.80 4.91 14.59
C GLU A 229 21.39 4.52 14.15
N ARG A 230 20.91 3.32 14.51
CA ARG A 230 19.52 2.88 14.22
C ARG A 230 18.46 3.78 14.87
N ALA A 231 18.66 4.17 16.13
CA ALA A 231 17.75 5.07 16.83
C ALA A 231 17.74 6.45 16.17
N THR A 232 18.91 7.02 15.89
CA THR A 232 19.05 8.33 15.24
C THR A 232 18.40 8.33 13.85
N GLN A 233 18.65 7.33 13.02
CA GLN A 233 18.04 7.20 11.69
C GLN A 233 16.51 7.14 11.75
N ARG A 234 15.92 6.41 12.73
CA ARG A 234 14.46 6.35 12.85
C ARG A 234 13.86 7.61 13.49
N ILE A 235 14.56 8.27 14.41
CA ILE A 235 14.18 9.60 14.92
C ILE A 235 14.14 10.61 13.77
N ASP A 236 15.21 10.69 12.97
CA ASP A 236 15.29 11.58 11.81
C ASP A 236 14.17 11.28 10.80
N TYR A 237 13.90 10.00 10.50
CA TYR A 237 12.76 9.60 9.65
C TYR A 237 11.43 10.08 10.22
N LEU A 238 11.13 9.82 11.50
CA LEU A 238 9.85 10.17 12.11
C LEU A 238 9.67 11.69 12.23
N GLN A 239 10.72 12.43 12.56
CA GLN A 239 10.68 13.89 12.64
C GLN A 239 10.51 14.53 11.25
N ASN A 240 11.21 14.03 10.23
CA ASN A 240 11.02 14.47 8.86
C ASN A 240 9.60 14.14 8.37
N HIS A 241 9.09 12.94 8.67
CA HIS A 241 7.72 12.53 8.34
C HIS A 241 6.66 13.40 9.04
N GLN A 242 6.85 13.76 10.31
CA GLN A 242 5.96 14.72 10.99
C GLN A 242 6.01 16.13 10.41
N HIS A 243 7.17 16.54 9.86
CA HIS A 243 7.32 17.84 9.21
C HIS A 243 6.71 17.88 7.80
N SER A 244 6.83 16.79 7.04
CA SER A 244 6.26 16.65 5.69
C SER A 244 4.81 16.16 5.67
N ALA A 245 4.31 15.62 6.78
CA ALA A 245 2.93 15.15 6.89
C ALA A 245 1.93 16.24 6.49
N ALA A 246 0.94 15.83 5.69
CA ALA A 246 -0.12 16.70 5.22
C ALA A 246 -1.15 16.94 6.34
N ASN A 247 -1.38 18.22 6.64
CA ASN A 247 -2.20 18.67 7.76
C ASN A 247 -3.40 19.47 7.26
N LEU A 248 -4.62 19.10 7.62
CA LEU A 248 -5.78 19.93 7.34
C LEU A 248 -5.79 21.16 8.27
N ILE A 249 -5.58 22.35 7.73
CA ILE A 249 -5.65 23.62 8.48
C ILE A 249 -7.10 24.07 8.61
N SER A 250 -7.84 24.05 7.50
CA SER A 250 -9.23 24.50 7.43
C SER A 250 -9.95 23.82 6.28
N MET A 251 -11.24 23.54 6.47
CA MET A 251 -12.13 23.08 5.41
C MET A 251 -13.44 23.86 5.51
N GLU A 252 -13.68 24.72 4.54
CA GLU A 252 -14.90 25.55 4.44
C GLU A 252 -15.79 25.01 3.32
N SER A 253 -17.12 24.99 3.55
CA SER A 253 -18.05 24.67 2.47
C SER A 253 -18.24 25.91 1.59
N ILE A 254 -18.10 25.71 0.29
CA ILE A 254 -18.28 26.73 -0.74
C ILE A 254 -19.33 26.26 -1.74
N ASP A 255 -19.88 27.20 -2.51
CA ASP A 255 -20.69 26.91 -3.69
C ASP A 255 -20.13 27.79 -4.82
N GLN A 256 -18.93 27.42 -5.29
CA GLN A 256 -18.16 28.20 -6.26
C GLN A 256 -17.44 27.28 -7.25
N HIS A 257 -17.49 27.63 -8.53
CA HIS A 257 -16.76 26.95 -9.62
C HIS A 257 -16.97 25.42 -9.70
N GLY A 258 -18.14 24.93 -9.27
CA GLY A 258 -18.47 23.50 -9.29
C GLY A 258 -17.90 22.69 -8.11
N PHE A 259 -17.25 23.34 -7.14
CA PHE A 259 -16.71 22.68 -5.94
C PHE A 259 -17.53 23.02 -4.68
N ARG A 260 -17.69 22.02 -3.81
CA ARG A 260 -18.45 22.12 -2.54
C ARG A 260 -17.61 22.45 -1.32
N TRP A 261 -16.29 22.25 -1.42
CA TRP A 261 -15.36 22.44 -0.32
C TRP A 261 -14.08 23.13 -0.79
N ARG A 262 -13.58 24.02 0.06
CA ARG A 262 -12.27 24.64 -0.07
C ARG A 262 -11.46 24.25 1.15
N ALA A 263 -10.39 23.49 0.93
CA ALA A 263 -9.57 22.91 1.97
C ALA A 263 -8.15 23.49 1.89
N THR A 264 -7.70 24.13 2.96
CA THR A 264 -6.31 24.55 3.11
C THR A 264 -5.56 23.45 3.85
N ILE A 265 -4.52 22.90 3.22
CA ILE A 265 -3.64 21.90 3.83
C ILE A 265 -2.23 22.47 3.96
N SER A 266 -1.50 22.08 5.00
CA SER A 266 -0.05 22.34 5.12
C SER A 266 0.71 21.07 4.73
N HIS A 267 1.72 21.18 3.88
CA HIS A 267 2.62 20.10 3.47
C HIS A 267 4.03 20.68 3.26
N ASP A 268 5.06 20.04 3.83
CA ASP A 268 6.43 20.57 3.90
C ASP A 268 6.53 22.02 4.47
N GLY A 269 5.57 22.41 5.31
CA GLY A 269 5.47 23.78 5.85
C GLY A 269 4.92 24.82 4.88
N HIS A 270 4.39 24.41 3.73
CA HIS A 270 3.73 25.26 2.75
C HIS A 270 2.21 25.00 2.71
N ASP A 271 1.44 26.07 2.62
CA ASP A 271 -0.03 25.99 2.53
C ASP A 271 -0.47 25.81 1.07
N ILE A 272 -1.24 24.74 0.82
CA ILE A 272 -1.83 24.39 -0.47
C ILE A 272 -3.35 24.46 -0.32
N VAL A 273 -4.02 25.22 -1.19
CA VAL A 273 -5.47 25.29 -1.21
C VAL A 273 -6.02 24.32 -2.27
N LEU A 274 -6.97 23.48 -1.86
CA LEU A 274 -7.64 22.49 -2.68
C LEU A 274 -9.12 22.85 -2.84
N LEU A 275 -9.64 22.72 -4.05
CA LEU A 275 -11.06 22.79 -4.35
C LEU A 275 -11.56 21.36 -4.53
N LEU A 276 -12.51 20.93 -3.70
CA LEU A 276 -12.87 19.52 -3.51
C LEU A 276 -14.39 19.27 -3.57
N ASN A 277 -14.74 18.13 -4.17
CA ASN A 277 -16.03 17.47 -4.08
C ASN A 277 -15.84 16.10 -3.39
N LYS A 278 -16.94 15.47 -2.95
CA LYS A 278 -16.88 14.06 -2.55
C LYS A 278 -16.41 13.24 -3.73
N SER A 279 -15.58 12.22 -3.48
CA SER A 279 -15.10 11.37 -4.56
C SER A 279 -16.23 10.49 -5.12
N PRO A 280 -16.51 10.53 -6.43
CA PRO A 280 -17.53 9.67 -7.05
C PRO A 280 -17.25 8.18 -6.86
N VAL A 281 -15.99 7.82 -6.62
CA VAL A 281 -15.51 6.46 -6.30
C VAL A 281 -16.33 5.80 -5.17
N LEU A 282 -16.90 6.60 -4.25
CA LEU A 282 -17.65 6.14 -3.07
C LEU A 282 -19.17 6.36 -3.11
N GLU A 283 -19.72 6.97 -4.17
CA GLU A 283 -21.05 7.59 -4.09
C GLU A 283 -22.20 6.57 -3.91
N SER A 284 -22.01 5.34 -4.39
CA SER A 284 -22.96 4.23 -4.26
C SER A 284 -22.41 3.01 -3.52
N THR A 285 -21.23 3.11 -2.90
CA THR A 285 -20.51 1.95 -2.36
C THR A 285 -21.23 1.29 -1.19
N THR A 286 -21.46 -0.02 -1.29
CA THR A 286 -21.90 -0.85 -0.16
C THR A 286 -20.69 -1.42 0.58
N LEU A 287 -20.68 -1.34 1.92
CA LEU A 287 -19.68 -1.99 2.77
C LEU A 287 -20.32 -3.19 3.48
N LEU A 288 -19.71 -4.36 3.32
CA LEU A 288 -20.14 -5.63 3.90
C LEU A 288 -19.05 -6.24 4.79
N ASN A 289 -19.44 -7.09 5.74
CA ASN A 289 -18.52 -8.03 6.39
C ASN A 289 -18.43 -9.35 5.59
N ALA A 290 -17.60 -10.29 6.08
CA ALA A 290 -17.46 -11.63 5.50
C ALA A 290 -18.76 -12.47 5.44
N ASN A 291 -19.80 -12.12 6.19
CA ASN A 291 -21.10 -12.80 6.21
C ASN A 291 -22.16 -12.12 5.33
N GLY A 292 -21.81 -11.04 4.61
CA GLY A 292 -22.75 -10.23 3.83
C GLY A 292 -23.60 -9.24 4.66
N ASP A 293 -23.32 -9.07 5.96
CA ASP A 293 -23.99 -8.04 6.76
C ASP A 293 -23.50 -6.65 6.35
N ARG A 294 -24.43 -5.70 6.17
CA ARG A 294 -24.09 -4.30 5.89
C ARG A 294 -23.44 -3.66 7.10
N LEU A 295 -22.17 -3.26 6.97
CA LEU A 295 -21.47 -2.45 7.95
C LEU A 295 -21.79 -0.96 7.76
N GLN A 296 -21.74 -0.19 8.85
CA GLN A 296 -21.74 1.25 8.74
C GLN A 296 -20.39 1.68 8.12
N MET A 297 -20.43 2.40 7.00
CA MET A 297 -19.22 3.02 6.44
C MET A 297 -18.57 3.91 7.51
N MET A 298 -17.28 3.69 7.76
CA MET A 298 -16.53 4.46 8.76
C MET A 298 -16.58 5.96 8.46
N ASP A 299 -16.20 6.81 9.43
CA ASP A 299 -16.03 8.26 9.26
C ASP A 299 -14.77 8.60 8.42
N THR A 300 -14.69 8.00 7.24
CA THR A 300 -13.62 8.14 6.24
C THR A 300 -14.24 8.75 4.99
N HIS A 301 -13.82 9.96 4.64
CA HIS A 301 -14.35 10.71 3.51
C HIS A 301 -13.30 10.79 2.42
N ALA A 302 -13.58 10.22 1.25
CA ALA A 302 -12.77 10.44 0.06
C ALA A 302 -13.29 11.66 -0.72
N PHE A 303 -12.35 12.44 -1.25
CA PHE A 303 -12.57 13.65 -2.01
C PHE A 303 -11.79 13.59 -3.33
N ALA A 304 -12.38 14.19 -4.35
CA ALA A 304 -11.80 14.42 -5.67
C ALA A 304 -11.87 15.93 -5.98
N GLY A 305 -10.88 16.47 -6.69
CA GLY A 305 -10.89 17.90 -7.00
C GLY A 305 -9.62 18.38 -7.71
N LYS A 306 -9.28 19.66 -7.54
CA LYS A 306 -8.11 20.33 -8.14
C LYS A 306 -7.38 21.23 -7.12
N VAL A 307 -6.15 21.62 -7.42
CA VAL A 307 -5.41 22.64 -6.65
C VAL A 307 -5.86 24.03 -7.11
N GLU A 308 -6.16 24.92 -6.16
CA GLU A 308 -6.64 26.28 -6.46
C GLU A 308 -5.61 27.06 -7.29
N GLY A 309 -6.06 27.64 -8.41
CA GLY A 309 -5.21 28.39 -9.35
C GLY A 309 -4.47 27.54 -10.40
N GLU A 310 -4.50 26.20 -10.31
CA GLU A 310 -3.84 25.32 -11.28
C GLU A 310 -4.89 24.41 -11.97
N PRO A 311 -5.50 24.85 -13.09
CA PRO A 311 -6.65 24.16 -13.71
C PRO A 311 -6.31 22.78 -14.29
N ASP A 312 -5.03 22.58 -14.65
CA ASP A 312 -4.47 21.35 -15.20
C ASP A 312 -4.08 20.33 -14.11
N SER A 313 -4.38 20.62 -12.83
CA SER A 313 -4.10 19.74 -11.70
C SER A 313 -5.29 18.84 -11.35
N TRP A 314 -5.01 17.76 -10.60
CA TRP A 314 -6.03 17.04 -9.86
C TRP A 314 -5.57 16.70 -8.43
N ALA A 315 -6.54 16.57 -7.54
CA ALA A 315 -6.38 16.14 -6.16
C ALA A 315 -7.24 14.90 -5.90
N ARG A 316 -6.69 13.95 -5.14
CA ARG A 316 -7.36 12.76 -4.61
C ARG A 316 -6.97 12.63 -3.15
N VAL A 317 -7.91 12.89 -2.25
CA VAL A 317 -7.66 13.04 -0.81
C VAL A 317 -8.61 12.17 -0.03
N THR A 318 -8.14 11.56 1.06
CA THR A 318 -8.93 10.77 2.00
C THR A 318 -8.70 11.31 3.40
N LEU A 319 -9.79 11.61 4.12
CA LEU A 319 -9.77 12.21 5.44
C LEU A 319 -10.47 11.31 6.46
N LYS A 320 -9.82 11.07 7.60
CA LYS A 320 -10.41 10.40 8.78
C LYS A 320 -9.76 10.98 10.04
N ASP A 321 -10.54 11.38 11.04
CA ASP A 321 -10.02 11.92 12.33
C ASP A 321 -9.00 13.07 12.15
N ASN A 322 -9.24 14.00 11.20
CA ASN A 322 -8.30 15.03 10.71
C ASN A 322 -6.99 14.52 10.08
N ASN A 323 -6.76 13.20 10.03
CA ASN A 323 -5.61 12.60 9.40
C ASN A 323 -5.85 12.53 7.88
N LEU A 324 -5.06 13.29 7.13
CA LEU A 324 -5.21 13.47 5.69
C LEU A 324 -4.18 12.61 4.96
N ARG A 325 -4.64 11.78 4.01
CA ARG A 325 -3.78 11.07 3.07
C ARG A 325 -4.24 11.35 1.63
N GLY A 326 -3.34 11.33 0.65
CA GLY A 326 -3.76 11.45 -0.74
C GLY A 326 -2.63 11.65 -1.72
N THR A 327 -3.00 12.13 -2.91
CA THR A 327 -2.09 12.48 -3.99
C THR A 327 -2.60 13.73 -4.70
N LEU A 328 -1.69 14.65 -5.01
CA LEU A 328 -1.90 15.73 -5.96
C LEU A 328 -1.10 15.43 -7.22
N SER A 329 -1.72 15.58 -8.40
CA SER A 329 -1.02 15.67 -9.68
C SER A 329 -0.99 17.14 -10.07
N VAL A 330 0.20 17.75 -10.09
CA VAL A 330 0.39 19.16 -10.44
C VAL A 330 1.60 19.26 -11.37
N TYR A 331 1.43 19.92 -12.51
CA TYR A 331 2.46 20.03 -13.55
C TYR A 331 3.08 18.68 -13.98
N GLY A 332 2.34 17.57 -13.88
CA GLY A 332 2.81 16.24 -14.27
C GLY A 332 3.79 15.61 -13.28
N GLN A 333 3.86 16.15 -12.06
CA GLN A 333 4.50 15.52 -10.93
C GLN A 333 3.47 15.15 -9.87
N ARG A 334 3.80 14.10 -9.12
CA ARG A 334 2.97 13.50 -8.08
C ARG A 334 3.48 13.97 -6.72
N ILE A 335 2.66 14.71 -5.98
CA ILE A 335 2.92 15.07 -4.58
C ILE A 335 2.12 14.10 -3.72
N GLU A 336 2.81 13.31 -2.91
CA GLU A 336 2.18 12.34 -2.02
C GLU A 336 1.89 12.98 -0.66
N LEU A 337 0.61 13.03 -0.28
CA LEU A 337 0.17 13.60 0.98
C LEU A 337 0.18 12.49 2.03
N SER A 338 1.24 12.46 2.84
CA SER A 338 1.40 11.50 3.93
C SER A 338 0.62 11.91 5.20
N PRO A 339 -0.02 10.96 5.93
CA PRO A 339 -0.71 11.24 7.18
C PRO A 339 0.24 11.63 8.34
N GLN A 340 -0.24 12.36 9.35
CA GLN A 340 0.50 12.55 10.61
C GLN A 340 0.68 11.26 11.40
N ARG A 341 -0.36 10.42 11.43
CA ARG A 341 -0.30 9.09 12.06
C ARG A 341 0.06 8.08 10.98
N SER A 342 1.31 7.64 10.97
CA SER A 342 1.76 6.55 10.10
C SER A 342 1.25 5.19 10.59
N GLY A 343 1.54 4.16 9.81
CA GLY A 343 1.22 2.76 10.09
C GLY A 343 1.01 1.97 8.79
N GLY A 344 1.39 0.69 8.82
CA GLY A 344 1.72 -0.04 7.60
C GLY A 344 3.06 0.38 6.99
N THR A 345 3.96 0.98 7.78
CA THR A 345 5.35 1.28 7.41
C THR A 345 6.30 0.12 7.73
N LEU A 346 5.78 -1.05 8.11
CA LEU A 346 6.58 -2.22 8.46
C LEU A 346 7.52 -2.65 7.31
N SER A 347 7.08 -2.45 6.05
CA SER A 347 7.90 -2.55 4.83
C SER A 347 9.23 -1.80 4.89
N ASP A 348 9.26 -0.63 5.53
CA ASP A 348 10.42 0.26 5.56
C ASP A 348 11.51 -0.24 6.52
N PHE A 349 11.14 -1.13 7.45
CA PHE A 349 12.09 -1.82 8.31
C PHE A 349 12.75 -3.01 7.61
N TYR A 350 12.21 -3.46 6.47
CA TYR A 350 12.85 -4.43 5.60
C TYR A 350 13.72 -3.72 4.55
N PRO A 351 15.07 -3.68 4.71
CA PRO A 351 15.93 -3.44 3.57
C PRO A 351 15.64 -4.52 2.51
N LEU A 352 15.03 -4.10 1.41
CA LEU A 352 14.80 -4.93 0.22
C LEU A 352 16.15 -5.51 -0.25
N LEU A 353 16.39 -6.79 0.05
CA LEU A 353 17.51 -7.57 -0.46
C LEU A 353 17.30 -7.95 -1.94
N LEU A 354 17.01 -6.95 -2.77
CA LEU A 354 17.00 -7.02 -4.23
C LEU A 354 18.37 -7.41 -4.81
N GLY A 355 19.44 -7.33 -4.01
CA GLY A 355 20.79 -7.75 -4.38
C GLY A 355 21.03 -9.27 -4.46
N ASP A 356 20.04 -10.12 -4.13
CA ASP A 356 20.25 -11.58 -4.05
C ASP A 356 19.31 -12.45 -4.91
N ILE A 357 18.58 -11.84 -5.87
CA ILE A 357 17.91 -12.58 -6.96
C ILE A 357 18.93 -12.86 -8.06
N ASP A 358 18.99 -14.09 -8.57
CA ASP A 358 20.08 -14.52 -9.46
C ASP A 358 20.05 -13.86 -10.85
N GLY A 359 21.24 -13.51 -11.36
CA GLY A 359 21.47 -13.15 -12.78
C GLY A 359 21.32 -11.67 -13.14
N VAL A 360 20.57 -10.89 -12.36
CA VAL A 360 20.59 -9.43 -12.47
C VAL A 360 21.65 -8.90 -11.53
N GLN A 361 22.66 -8.19 -12.05
CA GLN A 361 23.35 -7.21 -11.22
C GLN A 361 22.29 -6.19 -10.83
N ALA A 362 21.74 -6.30 -9.62
CA ALA A 362 21.16 -5.15 -8.97
C ALA A 362 22.19 -4.03 -9.13
N PRO A 363 21.82 -2.84 -9.67
CA PRO A 363 22.69 -1.69 -9.53
C PRO A 363 23.02 -1.62 -8.04
N GLU A 364 24.32 -1.47 -7.68
CA GLU A 364 24.74 -1.47 -6.28
C GLU A 364 23.75 -0.60 -5.50
N PRO A 365 23.22 -1.08 -4.36
CA PRO A 365 22.15 -0.37 -3.65
C PRO A 365 22.64 1.04 -3.45
N ASP A 366 22.06 1.95 -4.24
CA ASP A 366 22.67 3.25 -4.45
C ASP A 366 22.77 3.86 -3.07
N HIS A 367 23.99 4.20 -2.66
CA HIS A 367 24.20 4.81 -1.37
C HIS A 367 23.56 6.18 -1.47
N VAL A 368 22.26 6.23 -1.17
CA VAL A 368 21.52 7.42 -0.78
C VAL A 368 22.13 7.82 0.56
N LEU A 369 23.32 8.41 0.46
CA LEU A 369 23.60 9.67 1.12
C LEU A 369 22.30 10.46 1.02
N HIS A 370 21.63 10.64 2.16
CA HIS A 370 20.58 11.65 2.25
C HIS A 370 21.12 12.89 1.54
N PRO A 371 20.38 13.47 0.57
CA PRO A 371 20.84 14.68 -0.09
C PRO A 371 21.24 15.67 1.01
N PRO A 372 22.47 16.22 0.96
CA PRO A 372 22.95 17.09 2.03
C PRO A 372 21.94 18.21 2.22
N LYS A 373 21.61 18.52 3.49
CA LYS A 373 20.54 19.44 3.95
C LYS A 373 20.52 20.79 3.21
N ASN A 374 19.98 20.74 2.01
CA ASN A 374 19.57 21.84 1.18
C ASN A 374 18.11 21.55 0.94
N GLU A 375 17.30 21.98 1.91
CA GLU A 375 15.89 22.31 1.69
C GLU A 375 15.84 23.15 0.41
N THR A 376 15.53 22.54 -0.73
CA THR A 376 15.01 23.31 -1.87
C THR A 376 13.60 23.69 -1.44
N PRO A 377 13.31 24.98 -1.19
CA PRO A 377 11.98 25.37 -0.75
C PRO A 377 10.94 24.82 -1.72
N PHE A 378 9.76 24.44 -1.24
CA PHE A 378 8.68 23.95 -2.11
C PHE A 378 8.39 24.95 -3.23
N ASP A 379 8.48 26.25 -2.93
CA ASP A 379 8.49 27.37 -3.88
C ASP A 379 9.51 27.24 -5.03
N TYR A 380 10.72 26.75 -4.77
CA TYR A 380 11.75 26.53 -5.79
C TYR A 380 11.47 25.25 -6.57
N TYR A 381 11.06 24.18 -5.89
CA TYR A 381 10.65 22.91 -6.50
C TYR A 381 9.49 23.16 -7.48
N MET A 382 8.37 23.71 -7.03
CA MET A 382 7.21 24.06 -7.86
C MET A 382 7.55 25.03 -9.00
N ARG A 383 8.46 26.00 -8.79
CA ARG A 383 8.92 26.89 -9.88
C ARG A 383 9.80 26.17 -10.91
N SER A 384 10.68 25.26 -10.51
CA SER A 384 11.48 24.46 -11.45
C SER A 384 10.58 23.53 -12.29
N ILE A 385 9.59 22.90 -11.67
CA ILE A 385 8.64 22.02 -12.37
C ILE A 385 7.79 22.83 -13.36
N LYS A 386 7.28 24.00 -12.96
CA LYS A 386 6.53 24.92 -13.83
C LYS A 386 7.37 25.47 -14.99
N ALA A 387 8.70 25.51 -14.84
CA ALA A 387 9.63 25.94 -15.89
C ALA A 387 10.05 24.81 -16.85
N GLU A 388 10.09 23.55 -16.40
CA GLU A 388 10.48 22.40 -17.23
C GLU A 388 9.29 21.71 -17.93
N THR A 389 8.07 21.83 -17.40
CA THR A 389 6.93 20.98 -17.80
C THR A 389 5.82 21.75 -18.54
N ALA A 390 6.20 22.52 -19.57
CA ALA A 390 5.28 23.27 -20.42
C ALA A 390 4.62 22.42 -21.53
N THR A 391 4.19 21.21 -21.21
CA THR A 391 3.35 20.36 -22.09
C THR A 391 1.94 20.30 -21.50
N ALA A 392 0.97 20.87 -22.23
CA ALA A 392 -0.41 21.00 -21.76
C ALA A 392 -1.01 19.66 -21.32
N PHE A 393 -1.79 19.70 -20.24
CA PHE A 393 -2.58 18.56 -19.80
C PHE A 393 -3.75 18.37 -20.76
N SER A 394 -4.04 17.10 -21.06
CA SER A 394 -5.28 16.73 -21.74
C SER A 394 -6.27 16.43 -20.63
N ASP A 395 -7.19 17.37 -20.36
CA ASP A 395 -8.34 17.10 -19.49
C ASP A 395 -9.22 16.09 -20.24
N ASN A 396 -8.91 14.79 -20.05
CA ASN A 396 -9.58 13.71 -20.74
C ASN A 396 -10.96 13.54 -20.12
N THR A 397 -11.97 14.06 -20.82
CA THR A 397 -13.37 13.88 -20.47
C THR A 397 -13.66 12.41 -20.22
N VAL A 398 -14.24 12.14 -19.06
CA VAL A 398 -14.45 10.78 -18.58
C VAL A 398 -15.72 10.26 -19.23
N THR A 399 -15.54 9.28 -20.11
CA THR A 399 -16.56 8.78 -21.04
C THR A 399 -17.05 7.38 -20.68
N SER A 400 -16.36 6.68 -19.78
CA SER A 400 -16.82 5.39 -19.27
C SER A 400 -16.52 5.26 -17.78
N ALA A 401 -17.27 4.40 -17.11
CA ALA A 401 -16.98 3.95 -15.75
C ALA A 401 -16.89 2.42 -15.70
N ILE A 402 -16.02 1.90 -14.82
CA ILE A 402 -15.99 0.48 -14.48
C ILE A 402 -16.41 0.30 -13.01
N PRO A 403 -17.49 -0.46 -12.73
CA PRO A 403 -17.82 -0.88 -11.37
C PRO A 403 -16.81 -1.96 -10.92
N ILE A 404 -16.28 -1.85 -9.71
CA ILE A 404 -15.33 -2.80 -9.14
C ILE A 404 -15.78 -3.33 -7.78
N GLY A 405 -15.49 -4.60 -7.53
CA GLY A 405 -15.56 -5.22 -6.20
C GLY A 405 -14.21 -5.10 -5.49
N VAL A 406 -14.22 -4.94 -4.17
CA VAL A 406 -12.99 -4.83 -3.37
C VAL A 406 -13.07 -5.79 -2.19
N LEU A 407 -12.10 -6.67 -2.06
CA LEU A 407 -11.92 -7.52 -0.88
C LEU A 407 -10.74 -7.00 -0.07
N ILE A 408 -10.90 -6.88 1.24
CA ILE A 408 -9.84 -6.53 2.18
C ILE A 408 -9.72 -7.67 3.19
N ASP A 409 -8.61 -8.41 3.15
CA ASP A 409 -8.39 -9.52 4.08
C ASP A 409 -7.98 -9.05 5.48
N SER A 410 -8.08 -9.96 6.46
CA SER A 410 -7.79 -9.62 7.85
C SER A 410 -6.34 -9.17 8.00
N LYS A 411 -5.43 -9.78 7.23
CA LYS A 411 -3.99 -9.48 7.26
C LYS A 411 -3.69 -8.08 6.77
N PHE A 412 -4.37 -7.58 5.74
CA PHE A 412 -4.21 -6.21 5.24
C PHE A 412 -4.75 -5.22 6.28
N ASN A 413 -5.89 -5.53 6.88
CA ASN A 413 -6.47 -4.71 7.94
C ASN A 413 -5.55 -4.65 9.18
N ASP A 414 -5.02 -5.79 9.62
CA ASP A 414 -4.07 -5.92 10.73
C ASP A 414 -2.76 -5.18 10.44
N TYR A 415 -2.18 -5.35 9.23
CA TYR A 415 -0.96 -4.66 8.80
C TYR A 415 -1.08 -3.12 8.89
N HIS A 416 -2.26 -2.58 8.59
CA HIS A 416 -2.58 -1.16 8.74
C HIS A 416 -3.18 -0.80 10.12
N GLY A 417 -3.13 -1.70 11.11
CA GLY A 417 -3.59 -1.46 12.47
C GLY A 417 -5.08 -1.13 12.56
N GLY A 418 -5.93 -1.94 11.91
CA GLY A 418 -7.38 -1.73 11.81
C GLY A 418 -7.80 -0.62 10.84
N ARG A 419 -6.90 -0.18 9.94
CA ARG A 419 -7.13 0.90 8.97
C ARG A 419 -7.15 0.43 7.52
N GLY A 420 -7.39 -0.86 7.28
CA GLY A 420 -7.39 -1.47 5.94
C GLY A 420 -8.32 -0.76 4.95
N ILE A 421 -9.56 -0.45 5.34
CA ILE A 421 -10.49 0.33 4.52
C ILE A 421 -9.92 1.70 4.16
N GLN A 422 -9.44 2.48 5.14
CA GLN A 422 -8.89 3.82 4.87
C GLN A 422 -7.72 3.77 3.88
N GLN A 423 -6.87 2.75 4.00
CA GLN A 423 -5.75 2.54 3.09
C GLN A 423 -6.23 2.17 1.68
N ALA A 424 -7.09 1.16 1.54
CA ALA A 424 -7.62 0.71 0.25
C ALA A 424 -8.39 1.83 -0.47
N LEU A 425 -9.20 2.61 0.25
CA LEU A 425 -9.89 3.76 -0.31
C LEU A 425 -8.91 4.86 -0.77
N SER A 426 -7.85 5.15 -0.02
CA SER A 426 -6.84 6.12 -0.45
C SER A 426 -6.07 5.65 -1.70
N ILE A 427 -5.83 4.34 -1.83
CA ILE A 427 -5.21 3.72 -2.99
C ILE A 427 -6.12 3.85 -4.22
N LEU A 428 -7.38 3.41 -4.09
CA LEU A 428 -8.34 3.40 -5.20
C LEU A 428 -8.77 4.81 -5.63
N ASN A 429 -8.89 5.75 -4.69
CA ASN A 429 -9.16 7.16 -5.01
C ASN A 429 -8.03 7.76 -5.86
N THR A 430 -6.76 7.45 -5.54
CA THR A 430 -5.61 7.86 -6.37
C THR A 430 -5.59 7.13 -7.71
N THR A 431 -5.94 5.84 -7.73
CA THR A 431 -6.00 5.02 -8.93
C THR A 431 -7.05 5.56 -9.92
N ASP A 432 -8.26 5.91 -9.45
CA ASP A 432 -9.29 6.62 -10.24
C ASP A 432 -8.74 7.92 -10.86
N GLY A 433 -8.03 8.74 -10.09
CA GLY A 433 -7.43 9.98 -10.60
C GLY A 433 -6.50 9.75 -11.79
N ILE A 434 -5.69 8.68 -11.75
CA ILE A 434 -4.80 8.30 -12.84
C ILE A 434 -5.57 7.72 -14.03
N PHE A 435 -6.59 6.87 -13.80
CA PHE A 435 -7.37 6.28 -14.90
C PHE A 435 -8.24 7.31 -15.63
N ARG A 436 -8.83 8.27 -14.91
CA ARG A 436 -9.53 9.41 -15.51
C ARG A 436 -8.57 10.26 -16.34
N GLU A 437 -7.42 10.64 -15.78
CA GLU A 437 -6.42 11.45 -16.49
C GLU A 437 -5.87 10.76 -17.76
N GLU A 438 -5.56 9.46 -17.71
CA GLU A 438 -4.85 8.78 -18.81
C GLU A 438 -5.77 8.17 -19.88
N PHE A 439 -7.02 7.86 -19.51
CA PHE A 439 -7.99 7.12 -20.34
C PHE A 439 -9.38 7.75 -20.47
N GLY A 440 -9.78 8.66 -19.58
CA GLY A 440 -11.19 9.05 -19.47
C GLY A 440 -12.06 7.92 -18.88
N LEU A 441 -11.51 7.11 -17.97
CA LEU A 441 -12.19 6.02 -17.28
C LEU A 441 -12.35 6.34 -15.78
N ALA A 442 -13.58 6.39 -15.28
CA ALA A 442 -13.84 6.41 -13.84
C ALA A 442 -13.77 4.99 -13.25
N ILE A 443 -13.24 4.87 -12.03
CA ILE A 443 -13.37 3.66 -11.23
C ILE A 443 -14.43 3.90 -10.17
N MET A 444 -15.43 3.03 -10.09
CA MET A 444 -16.48 3.08 -9.09
C MET A 444 -16.36 1.86 -8.20
N ILE A 445 -16.31 2.03 -6.88
CA ILE A 445 -16.39 0.89 -5.97
C ILE A 445 -17.88 0.58 -5.77
N ASP A 446 -18.33 -0.55 -6.31
CA ASP A 446 -19.70 -1.02 -6.08
C ASP A 446 -19.83 -1.56 -4.65
N THR A 447 -18.97 -2.54 -4.32
CA THR A 447 -19.00 -3.20 -3.01
C THR A 447 -17.60 -3.41 -2.45
N ILE A 448 -17.45 -3.14 -1.16
CA ILE A 448 -16.28 -3.49 -0.35
C ILE A 448 -16.71 -4.60 0.62
N VAL A 449 -16.00 -5.71 0.61
CA VAL A 449 -16.06 -6.73 1.65
C VAL A 449 -14.84 -6.57 2.56
N LEU A 450 -15.08 -6.30 3.84
CA LEU A 450 -14.05 -6.34 4.87
C LEU A 450 -14.13 -7.69 5.60
N ILE A 451 -13.02 -8.41 5.63
CA ILE A 451 -12.80 -9.53 6.54
C ILE A 451 -11.93 -9.02 7.69
N ASP A 452 -12.50 -8.92 8.90
CA ASP A 452 -11.79 -8.49 10.12
C ASP A 452 -11.61 -9.64 11.13
N ASP A 453 -12.45 -10.67 11.08
CA ASP A 453 -12.26 -11.91 11.83
C ASP A 453 -11.19 -12.80 11.20
N ARG A 454 -9.96 -12.69 11.72
CA ARG A 454 -8.79 -13.47 11.31
C ARG A 454 -8.95 -14.99 11.43
N ASP A 455 -9.74 -15.47 12.40
CA ASP A 455 -9.85 -16.91 12.68
C ASP A 455 -10.81 -17.59 11.70
N ASN A 456 -11.67 -16.81 11.02
CA ASN A 456 -12.59 -17.26 9.98
C ASN A 456 -12.29 -16.67 8.59
N ASP A 457 -11.10 -16.07 8.39
CA ASP A 457 -10.71 -15.44 7.11
C ASP A 457 -10.26 -16.48 6.06
N PRO A 458 -11.03 -16.74 4.98
CA PRO A 458 -10.64 -17.64 3.90
C PRO A 458 -9.43 -17.16 3.07
N MET A 459 -9.03 -15.90 3.21
CA MET A 459 -7.83 -15.33 2.59
C MET A 459 -6.61 -15.39 3.53
N ASN A 460 -6.72 -15.80 4.80
CA ASN A 460 -5.58 -15.93 5.73
C ASN A 460 -4.75 -17.20 5.43
N LEU A 461 -4.08 -17.19 4.27
CA LEU A 461 -3.28 -18.28 3.70
C LEU A 461 -1.87 -18.40 4.29
N GLY A 462 -1.40 -17.40 5.03
CA GLY A 462 -0.08 -17.39 5.64
C GLY A 462 1.02 -16.97 4.67
N SER A 463 1.93 -17.90 4.34
CA SER A 463 3.13 -17.63 3.51
C SER A 463 3.10 -18.38 2.18
N VAL A 464 2.37 -17.84 1.20
CA VAL A 464 2.10 -18.49 -0.10
C VAL A 464 2.60 -17.66 -1.28
N THR A 465 2.70 -18.22 -2.49
CA THR A 465 3.03 -17.45 -3.71
C THR A 465 1.89 -16.49 -4.06
N MET A 466 2.19 -15.42 -4.79
CA MET A 466 1.20 -14.48 -5.28
C MET A 466 0.19 -15.17 -6.22
N GLU A 467 0.67 -16.15 -6.99
CA GLU A 467 -0.19 -17.01 -7.81
C GLU A 467 -1.20 -17.81 -6.97
N ALA A 468 -0.78 -18.33 -5.80
CA ALA A 468 -1.69 -19.05 -4.91
C ALA A 468 -2.73 -18.12 -4.27
N MET A 469 -2.35 -16.89 -3.89
CA MET A 469 -3.31 -15.88 -3.42
C MET A 469 -4.34 -15.55 -4.50
N MET A 470 -3.89 -15.28 -5.74
CA MET A 470 -4.77 -14.93 -6.85
C MET A 470 -5.70 -16.08 -7.25
N ARG A 471 -5.26 -17.35 -7.16
CA ARG A 471 -6.12 -18.52 -7.37
C ARG A 471 -7.19 -18.65 -6.28
N ASN A 472 -6.79 -18.56 -5.00
CA ASN A 472 -7.72 -18.61 -3.87
C ASN A 472 -8.74 -17.45 -3.92
N PHE A 473 -8.31 -16.26 -4.31
CA PHE A 473 -9.20 -15.11 -4.49
C PHE A 473 -10.14 -15.27 -5.69
N ARG A 474 -9.68 -15.86 -6.80
CA ARG A 474 -10.55 -16.23 -7.93
C ARG A 474 -11.65 -17.21 -7.49
N ASP A 475 -11.30 -18.21 -6.70
CA ASP A 475 -12.26 -19.22 -6.27
C ASP A 475 -13.28 -18.58 -5.29
N TYR A 476 -12.83 -17.74 -4.35
CA TYR A 476 -13.71 -16.88 -3.55
C TYR A 476 -14.59 -15.93 -4.39
N ARG A 477 -14.05 -15.34 -5.47
CA ARG A 477 -14.79 -14.44 -6.38
C ARG A 477 -15.94 -15.15 -7.11
N LEU A 478 -15.84 -16.47 -7.31
CA LEU A 478 -16.87 -17.31 -7.90
C LEU A 478 -17.94 -17.72 -6.88
N ASP A 479 -17.51 -18.01 -5.64
CA ASP A 479 -18.40 -18.49 -4.57
C ASP A 479 -19.10 -17.34 -3.80
N SER A 480 -18.48 -16.15 -3.75
CA SER A 480 -18.99 -14.98 -3.02
C SER A 480 -20.08 -14.24 -3.79
N VAL A 481 -21.28 -14.21 -3.20
CA VAL A 481 -22.39 -13.37 -3.65
C VAL A 481 -22.15 -11.89 -3.28
N GLU A 482 -21.36 -11.65 -2.24
CA GLU A 482 -21.12 -10.36 -1.60
C GLU A 482 -20.35 -9.39 -2.51
N LEU A 483 -19.41 -9.87 -3.33
CA LEU A 483 -18.68 -9.04 -4.29
C LEU A 483 -19.52 -8.62 -5.52
N GLY A 484 -20.71 -9.21 -5.70
CA GLY A 484 -21.61 -8.93 -6.83
C GLY A 484 -21.24 -9.67 -8.12
N SER A 485 -22.24 -10.01 -8.93
CA SER A 485 -22.05 -10.58 -10.27
C SER A 485 -21.75 -9.52 -11.33
N ASP A 486 -22.27 -8.31 -11.14
CA ASP A 486 -22.41 -7.29 -12.19
C ASP A 486 -21.27 -6.23 -12.15
N ILE A 487 -20.13 -6.60 -11.57
CA ILE A 487 -18.89 -5.81 -11.54
C ILE A 487 -17.99 -6.12 -12.75
N GLY A 488 -17.11 -5.19 -13.10
CA GLY A 488 -16.16 -5.34 -14.21
C GLY A 488 -14.82 -5.95 -13.83
N LEU A 489 -14.40 -5.84 -12.57
CA LEU A 489 -13.27 -6.56 -11.98
C LEU A 489 -13.35 -6.51 -10.44
N ALA A 490 -12.63 -7.42 -9.78
CA ALA A 490 -12.44 -7.42 -8.34
C ALA A 490 -10.96 -7.28 -7.94
N THR A 491 -10.68 -6.56 -6.86
CA THR A 491 -9.32 -6.39 -6.32
C THR A 491 -9.26 -6.84 -4.87
N LEU A 492 -8.33 -7.77 -4.58
CA LEU A 492 -7.97 -8.16 -3.22
C LEU A 492 -6.81 -7.31 -2.73
N PHE A 493 -7.02 -6.59 -1.63
CA PHE A 493 -5.95 -6.04 -0.80
C PHE A 493 -5.56 -7.09 0.23
N SER A 494 -4.37 -7.67 0.06
CA SER A 494 -3.91 -8.79 0.90
C SER A 494 -2.68 -8.45 1.70
N GLY A 495 -2.76 -8.58 3.02
CA GLY A 495 -1.59 -8.50 3.90
C GLY A 495 -0.86 -9.83 4.05
N ASN A 496 -1.28 -10.89 3.35
CA ASN A 496 -0.60 -12.16 3.44
C ASN A 496 0.84 -12.05 2.97
N LYS A 497 1.70 -12.87 3.57
CA LYS A 497 3.10 -12.91 3.22
C LYS A 497 3.22 -13.62 1.88
N ASN A 498 3.55 -12.89 0.81
CA ASN A 498 3.97 -13.52 -0.44
C ASN A 498 5.18 -14.46 -0.16
N ASN A 499 5.53 -15.36 -1.06
CA ASN A 499 6.79 -16.11 -0.99
C ASN A 499 7.60 -16.11 -2.30
N ASP A 500 7.15 -15.34 -3.29
CA ASP A 500 7.91 -14.98 -4.50
C ASP A 500 8.17 -13.46 -4.56
N ALA A 501 8.96 -13.00 -5.54
CA ALA A 501 9.40 -11.61 -5.62
C ALA A 501 8.32 -10.60 -6.09
N ALA A 502 7.09 -11.04 -6.40
CA ALA A 502 6.02 -10.15 -6.87
C ALA A 502 5.48 -9.26 -5.74
N LEU A 503 4.94 -8.10 -6.11
CA LEU A 503 4.24 -7.17 -5.19
C LEU A 503 2.72 -7.18 -5.41
N GLY A 504 2.29 -7.50 -6.62
CA GLY A 504 0.91 -7.76 -7.01
C GLY A 504 0.87 -8.75 -8.15
N LEU A 505 -0.35 -9.14 -8.56
CA LEU A 505 -0.58 -9.96 -9.74
C LEU A 505 -2.02 -9.81 -10.24
N ALA A 506 -2.20 -9.84 -11.55
CA ALA A 506 -3.50 -9.83 -12.20
C ALA A 506 -3.50 -10.64 -13.50
N TRP A 507 -4.67 -11.07 -13.94
CA TRP A 507 -4.85 -11.71 -15.25
C TRP A 507 -4.96 -10.67 -16.36
N ILE A 508 -4.14 -10.80 -17.41
CA ILE A 508 -4.09 -9.79 -18.47
C ILE A 508 -5.35 -9.84 -19.35
N GLY A 509 -6.06 -8.72 -19.45
CA GLY A 509 -7.23 -8.55 -20.34
C GLY A 509 -8.45 -9.34 -19.87
N ALA A 510 -8.62 -9.46 -18.55
CA ALA A 510 -9.66 -10.25 -17.92
C ALA A 510 -10.86 -9.43 -17.40
N ALA A 511 -10.88 -8.11 -17.56
CA ALA A 511 -12.04 -7.28 -17.23
C ALA A 511 -13.32 -7.74 -17.96
N CYS A 512 -14.46 -7.55 -17.31
CA CYS A 512 -15.80 -8.00 -17.73
C CYS A 512 -15.98 -9.52 -17.88
N ARG A 513 -15.04 -10.35 -17.41
CA ARG A 513 -15.23 -11.80 -17.36
C ARG A 513 -16.04 -12.20 -16.13
N THR A 514 -16.83 -13.27 -16.26
CA THR A 514 -17.66 -13.83 -15.18
C THR A 514 -17.14 -15.19 -14.68
N ASP A 515 -16.00 -15.67 -15.17
CA ASP A 515 -15.40 -16.96 -14.79
C ASP A 515 -14.28 -16.83 -13.74
N GLY A 516 -14.34 -15.75 -12.94
CA GLY A 516 -13.46 -15.47 -11.80
C GLY A 516 -12.05 -15.02 -12.17
N TYR A 517 -11.75 -14.88 -13.47
CA TYR A 517 -10.46 -14.36 -13.93
C TYR A 517 -10.37 -12.83 -13.88
N ASP A 518 -11.48 -12.14 -13.64
CA ASP A 518 -11.64 -10.69 -13.48
C ASP A 518 -10.98 -10.15 -12.19
N VAL A 519 -9.93 -10.81 -11.68
CA VAL A 519 -9.31 -10.54 -10.38
C VAL A 519 -7.89 -9.98 -10.45
N SER A 520 -7.55 -9.16 -9.46
CA SER A 520 -6.21 -8.66 -9.16
C SER A 520 -5.90 -8.75 -7.66
N VAL A 521 -4.61 -8.87 -7.31
CA VAL A 521 -4.11 -8.90 -5.92
C VAL A 521 -3.07 -7.80 -5.72
N VAL A 522 -3.23 -7.01 -4.67
CA VAL A 522 -2.34 -5.91 -4.27
C VAL A 522 -1.89 -6.13 -2.82
N THR A 523 -0.57 -6.16 -2.58
CA THR A 523 -0.01 -6.28 -1.22
C THR A 523 0.49 -4.93 -0.67
N PRO A 524 0.70 -4.79 0.65
CA PRO A 524 1.25 -3.58 1.23
C PRO A 524 2.61 -3.20 0.63
N TYR A 525 2.65 -2.04 -0.02
CA TYR A 525 3.83 -1.48 -0.63
C TYR A 525 3.82 0.04 -0.50
N ARG A 526 5.01 0.65 -0.39
CA ARG A 526 5.19 2.10 -0.27
C ARG A 526 4.78 2.92 -1.49
N LEU A 527 4.43 2.27 -2.61
CA LEU A 527 3.82 2.90 -3.80
C LEU A 527 2.54 2.13 -4.18
N ALA A 528 1.75 1.70 -3.19
CA ALA A 528 0.55 0.87 -3.41
C ALA A 528 -0.48 1.50 -4.36
N GLU A 529 -0.52 2.84 -4.45
CA GLU A 529 -1.31 3.58 -5.44
C GLU A 529 -0.90 3.22 -6.88
N LEU A 530 0.41 3.18 -7.16
CA LEU A 530 0.93 2.82 -8.48
C LEU A 530 0.84 1.32 -8.75
N LEU A 531 0.99 0.50 -7.71
CA LEU A 531 0.83 -0.96 -7.78
C LEU A 531 -0.62 -1.35 -8.13
N SER A 532 -1.61 -0.82 -7.39
CA SER A 532 -3.04 -0.97 -7.73
C SER A 532 -3.33 -0.51 -9.17
N THR A 533 -2.75 0.62 -9.58
CA THR A 533 -2.90 1.12 -10.95
C THR A 533 -2.28 0.19 -12.01
N HIS A 534 -1.17 -0.48 -11.68
CA HIS A 534 -0.49 -1.47 -12.53
C HIS A 534 -1.32 -2.76 -12.67
N GLU A 535 -1.79 -3.33 -11.55
CA GLU A 535 -2.57 -4.58 -11.57
C GLU A 535 -3.95 -4.39 -12.23
N ILE A 536 -4.63 -3.26 -12.00
CA ILE A 536 -5.89 -2.95 -12.70
C ILE A 536 -5.63 -2.73 -14.20
N ALA A 537 -4.50 -2.13 -14.60
CA ALA A 537 -4.15 -1.98 -16.01
C ALA A 537 -3.80 -3.33 -16.68
N HIS A 538 -3.21 -4.28 -15.96
CA HIS A 538 -3.13 -5.67 -16.39
C HIS A 538 -4.53 -6.26 -16.63
N THR A 539 -5.45 -6.16 -15.66
CA THR A 539 -6.85 -6.64 -15.84
C THR A 539 -7.53 -5.99 -17.05
N LEU A 540 -7.22 -4.72 -17.34
CA LEU A 540 -7.66 -3.98 -18.52
C LEU A 540 -6.82 -4.22 -19.80
N GLY A 541 -5.92 -5.20 -19.81
CA GLY A 541 -5.26 -5.71 -21.02
C GLY A 541 -3.85 -5.18 -21.33
N ALA A 542 -3.28 -4.30 -20.50
CA ALA A 542 -1.89 -3.88 -20.69
C ALA A 542 -0.91 -5.01 -20.33
N PRO A 543 0.02 -5.40 -21.21
CA PRO A 543 1.20 -6.16 -20.81
C PRO A 543 2.26 -5.23 -20.18
N HIS A 544 3.34 -5.80 -19.65
CA HIS A 544 4.51 -5.02 -19.25
C HIS A 544 5.13 -4.27 -20.43
N ASP A 545 5.62 -3.06 -20.18
CA ASP A 545 6.29 -2.25 -21.19
C ASP A 545 7.56 -2.91 -21.74
N SER A 546 8.27 -3.70 -20.91
CA SER A 546 9.43 -4.51 -21.30
C SER A 546 9.13 -5.48 -22.44
N ASP A 547 7.88 -5.93 -22.55
CA ASP A 547 7.45 -7.00 -23.44
C ASP A 547 6.82 -6.43 -24.73
N THR A 548 6.93 -5.11 -24.93
CA THR A 548 6.37 -4.35 -26.04
C THR A 548 7.42 -3.48 -26.76
N ALA A 549 6.97 -2.71 -27.75
CA ALA A 549 7.77 -1.66 -28.37
C ALA A 549 8.15 -0.51 -27.41
N CYS A 550 7.57 -0.45 -26.20
CA CYS A 550 7.81 0.59 -25.20
C CYS A 550 8.86 0.20 -24.14
N SER A 551 9.65 -0.84 -24.39
CA SER A 551 10.65 -1.41 -23.46
C SER A 551 11.81 -0.47 -23.06
N ASN A 552 11.88 0.74 -23.63
CA ASN A 552 12.79 1.81 -23.21
C ASN A 552 12.15 2.80 -22.21
N GLN A 553 10.86 2.71 -21.90
CA GLN A 553 10.14 3.65 -21.04
C GLN A 553 10.12 3.18 -19.57
N THR A 554 11.30 3.02 -18.97
CA THR A 554 11.50 2.39 -17.64
C THR A 554 10.94 3.14 -16.42
N THR A 555 10.21 4.24 -16.65
CA THR A 555 9.59 5.10 -15.63
C THR A 555 8.06 5.16 -15.73
N ARG A 556 7.46 4.31 -16.57
CA ARG A 556 6.00 4.20 -16.73
C ARG A 556 5.39 3.20 -15.76
N ILE A 557 4.08 3.30 -15.56
CA ILE A 557 3.33 2.43 -14.64
C ILE A 557 3.54 0.96 -14.99
N MET A 558 3.44 0.56 -16.26
CA MET A 558 3.59 -0.85 -16.70
C MET A 558 5.04 -1.32 -16.87
N TRP A 559 6.03 -0.58 -16.36
CA TRP A 559 7.37 -1.15 -16.24
C TRP A 559 7.36 -2.21 -15.12
N PRO A 560 7.92 -3.43 -15.32
CA PRO A 560 7.84 -4.55 -14.35
C PRO A 560 8.54 -4.33 -13.00
N TYR A 561 9.11 -3.14 -12.76
CA TYR A 561 9.80 -2.80 -11.51
C TYR A 561 9.40 -1.39 -11.06
N LEU A 562 8.54 -1.30 -10.05
CA LEU A 562 8.16 -0.02 -9.44
C LEU A 562 9.33 0.57 -8.61
N SER A 563 9.48 1.89 -8.67
CA SER A 563 10.51 2.64 -7.93
C SER A 563 10.10 4.10 -7.75
N ASP A 564 10.89 4.89 -7.00
CA ASP A 564 10.68 6.34 -6.86
C ASP A 564 10.78 7.12 -8.19
N LYS A 565 11.30 6.48 -9.24
CA LYS A 565 11.39 7.06 -10.58
C LYS A 565 10.15 6.77 -11.43
N THR A 566 9.25 5.89 -10.97
CA THR A 566 7.99 5.58 -11.65
C THR A 566 7.04 6.77 -11.56
N ARG A 567 6.55 7.22 -12.71
CA ARG A 567 5.61 8.33 -12.86
C ARG A 567 4.18 7.81 -12.92
N ASN A 568 3.22 8.67 -12.61
CA ASN A 568 1.77 8.43 -12.78
C ASN A 568 1.34 8.48 -14.27
N LYS A 569 2.08 7.82 -15.16
CA LYS A 569 1.88 7.84 -16.62
C LYS A 569 2.07 6.49 -17.26
N PHE A 570 1.20 6.14 -18.19
CA PHE A 570 1.30 4.96 -19.02
C PHE A 570 2.16 5.22 -20.26
N SER A 571 2.73 4.15 -20.83
CA SER A 571 3.34 4.23 -22.16
C SER A 571 2.26 4.29 -23.24
N SER A 572 2.63 4.63 -24.49
CA SER A 572 1.72 4.48 -25.62
C SER A 572 1.25 3.04 -25.82
N CYS A 573 2.12 2.05 -25.59
CA CYS A 573 1.81 0.63 -25.76
C CYS A 573 0.75 0.19 -24.75
N SER A 574 0.91 0.52 -23.47
CA SER A 574 -0.11 0.25 -22.45
C SER A 574 -1.42 0.97 -22.76
N ARG A 575 -1.34 2.24 -23.23
CA ARG A 575 -2.55 3.02 -23.54
C ARG A 575 -3.36 2.42 -24.68
N ASP A 576 -2.70 1.95 -25.73
CA ASP A 576 -3.36 1.34 -26.88
C ASP A 576 -3.90 -0.07 -26.57
N SER A 577 -3.28 -0.80 -25.64
CA SER A 577 -3.79 -2.07 -25.11
C SER A 577 -5.07 -1.88 -24.29
N VAL A 578 -5.07 -0.96 -23.32
CA VAL A 578 -6.24 -0.69 -22.45
C VAL A 578 -7.43 -0.19 -23.27
N ARG A 579 -7.21 0.72 -24.22
CA ARG A 579 -8.29 1.22 -25.11
C ARG A 579 -9.00 0.09 -25.86
N GLN A 580 -8.28 -0.92 -26.34
CA GLN A 580 -8.90 -2.05 -27.04
C GLN A 580 -9.81 -2.91 -26.15
N VAL A 581 -9.58 -2.92 -24.83
CA VAL A 581 -10.49 -3.53 -23.86
C VAL A 581 -11.66 -2.60 -23.56
N LEU A 582 -11.40 -1.29 -23.38
CA LEU A 582 -12.46 -0.30 -23.15
C LEU A 582 -13.46 -0.19 -24.31
N GLU A 583 -13.00 -0.30 -25.55
CA GLU A 583 -13.85 -0.34 -26.76
C GLU A 583 -14.73 -1.61 -26.87
N ARG A 584 -14.52 -2.62 -26.03
CA ARG A 584 -15.14 -3.96 -26.13
C ARG A 584 -15.78 -4.47 -24.84
N GLY A 585 -15.53 -3.83 -23.71
CA GLY A 585 -15.97 -4.28 -22.39
C GLY A 585 -17.48 -4.15 -22.20
N SER A 586 -18.19 -5.26 -22.13
CA SER A 586 -19.66 -5.30 -21.96
C SER A 586 -20.16 -4.90 -20.57
N CYS A 587 -19.26 -4.83 -19.58
CA CYS A 587 -19.53 -4.41 -18.21
C CYS A 587 -19.30 -2.91 -17.96
N LEU A 588 -18.79 -2.19 -18.97
CA LEU A 588 -18.48 -0.77 -18.84
C LEU A 588 -19.77 0.04 -18.93
N LEU A 589 -19.91 0.98 -18.00
CA LEU A 589 -21.02 1.91 -18.00
C LEU A 589 -20.63 3.13 -18.83
N ASP A 590 -21.48 3.49 -19.78
CA ASP A 590 -21.33 4.73 -20.52
C ASP A 590 -21.56 5.92 -19.59
N ALA A 591 -20.58 6.83 -19.50
CA ALA A 591 -20.63 8.01 -18.65
C ALA A 591 -20.84 9.30 -19.45
N LEU A 592 -21.37 10.33 -18.79
CA LEU A 592 -21.22 11.75 -19.12
C LEU A 592 -21.42 12.61 -17.85
N ASP A 593 -21.32 13.93 -17.99
CA ASP A 593 -21.49 14.91 -16.91
C ASP A 593 -22.63 15.90 -17.24
N LEU A 594 -23.74 15.85 -16.47
CA LEU A 594 -24.86 16.80 -16.52
C LEU A 594 -24.95 17.66 -15.26
N SER A 595 -24.63 18.94 -15.42
CA SER A 595 -24.95 19.93 -14.39
C SER A 595 -26.37 20.47 -14.53
N VAL A 596 -26.98 20.80 -13.39
CA VAL A 596 -28.17 21.64 -13.30
C VAL A 596 -27.88 22.90 -12.49
N ASP A 597 -28.38 24.04 -12.97
CA ASP A 597 -28.46 25.29 -12.24
C ASP A 597 -29.91 25.77 -12.21
N LEU A 598 -30.28 26.53 -11.18
CA LEU A 598 -31.59 27.14 -11.05
C LEU A 598 -31.48 28.56 -10.51
N ILE A 599 -32.35 29.45 -11.01
CA ILE A 599 -32.51 30.82 -10.54
C ILE A 599 -33.97 30.99 -10.10
N VAL A 600 -34.18 31.40 -8.85
CA VAL A 600 -35.53 31.65 -8.30
C VAL A 600 -35.82 33.15 -8.38
N GLY A 601 -36.81 33.52 -9.19
CA GLY A 601 -37.43 34.84 -9.17
C GLY A 601 -38.69 34.86 -8.29
N GLU A 602 -39.35 36.02 -8.22
CA GLU A 602 -40.59 36.20 -7.44
C GLU A 602 -41.73 35.29 -7.97
N ASP A 603 -41.93 35.31 -9.30
CA ASP A 603 -43.05 34.65 -10.00
C ASP A 603 -42.62 33.47 -10.91
N SER A 604 -41.32 33.16 -10.98
CA SER A 604 -40.78 32.10 -11.86
C SER A 604 -39.51 31.44 -11.32
N VAL A 605 -39.29 30.19 -11.72
CA VAL A 605 -38.01 29.49 -11.56
C VAL A 605 -37.45 29.22 -12.95
N ASP A 606 -36.24 29.72 -13.22
CA ASP A 606 -35.49 29.45 -14.45
C ASP A 606 -34.52 28.30 -14.20
N ILE A 607 -34.61 27.24 -15.01
CA ILE A 607 -33.76 26.06 -14.91
C ILE A 607 -32.83 26.01 -16.11
N THR A 608 -31.54 25.77 -15.85
CA THR A 608 -30.48 25.60 -16.85
C THR A 608 -29.86 24.22 -16.67
N ILE A 609 -29.81 23.43 -17.72
CA ILE A 609 -29.20 22.09 -17.72
C ILE A 609 -28.11 22.07 -18.77
N SER A 610 -26.89 21.72 -18.38
CA SER A 610 -25.73 21.76 -19.26
C SER A 610 -25.13 20.37 -19.41
N ASN A 611 -24.87 19.95 -20.64
CA ASN A 611 -24.00 18.83 -20.93
C ASN A 611 -22.55 19.33 -20.92
N ASN A 612 -21.81 18.96 -19.88
CA ASN A 612 -20.42 19.40 -19.67
C ASN A 612 -19.42 18.50 -20.43
N ASP A 613 -19.87 17.38 -20.99
CA ASP A 613 -19.06 16.52 -21.86
C ASP A 613 -18.77 17.25 -23.19
N ASN A 614 -17.56 17.06 -23.74
CA ASN A 614 -17.10 17.70 -24.96
C ASN A 614 -17.07 16.78 -26.20
N LEU A 615 -17.45 15.51 -26.05
CA LEU A 615 -17.50 14.46 -27.07
C LEU A 615 -18.91 13.85 -27.22
N ARG A 616 -19.66 13.68 -26.13
CA ARG A 616 -20.89 12.86 -26.09
C ARG A 616 -22.18 13.68 -26.20
N ILE A 617 -23.11 13.15 -26.99
CA ILE A 617 -24.51 13.61 -27.05
C ILE A 617 -25.32 12.76 -26.05
N THR A 618 -26.19 13.36 -25.25
CA THR A 618 -27.11 12.58 -24.40
C THR A 618 -28.25 11.99 -25.22
N SER A 619 -28.74 10.79 -24.84
CA SER A 619 -30.02 10.25 -25.34
C SER A 619 -31.26 10.90 -24.70
N GLY A 620 -31.08 12.06 -24.08
CA GLY A 620 -32.05 12.74 -23.23
C GLY A 620 -31.66 12.72 -21.75
N ALA A 621 -32.40 13.50 -20.95
CA ALA A 621 -32.28 13.54 -19.50
C ALA A 621 -33.66 13.73 -18.86
N THR A 622 -33.79 13.39 -17.58
CA THR A 622 -34.98 13.71 -16.78
C THR A 622 -34.60 14.77 -15.76
N ALA A 623 -35.27 15.91 -15.81
CA ALA A 623 -35.11 16.99 -14.85
C ALA A 623 -36.27 16.97 -13.86
N THR A 624 -35.98 16.75 -12.57
CA THR A 624 -36.98 16.74 -11.51
C THR A 624 -36.85 18.00 -10.68
N ILE A 625 -37.92 18.79 -10.61
CA ILE A 625 -37.97 20.03 -9.82
C ILE A 625 -39.04 19.87 -8.74
N THR A 626 -38.63 19.96 -7.47
CA THR A 626 -39.51 19.82 -6.29
C THR A 626 -39.54 21.10 -5.46
N GLY A 627 -40.71 21.41 -4.91
CA GLY A 627 -41.02 22.73 -4.37
C GLY A 627 -42.51 23.04 -4.45
N LYS A 628 -42.85 24.33 -4.35
CA LYS A 628 -44.22 24.84 -4.25
C LYS A 628 -44.66 25.50 -5.56
N PHE A 629 -45.25 24.71 -6.45
CA PHE A 629 -45.60 25.11 -7.82
C PHE A 629 -47.11 25.32 -8.06
N ILE A 630 -47.45 25.89 -9.22
CA ILE A 630 -48.84 26.05 -9.70
C ILE A 630 -49.48 24.70 -9.99
N ALA A 631 -50.82 24.71 -10.00
CA ALA A 631 -51.63 23.72 -10.68
C ALA A 631 -51.15 23.42 -12.11
N GLU A 632 -51.45 22.20 -12.54
CA GLU A 632 -51.03 21.45 -13.73
C GLU A 632 -51.18 22.13 -15.11
N ALA A 633 -51.74 23.35 -15.19
CA ALA A 633 -52.13 24.01 -16.43
C ALA A 633 -50.99 24.80 -17.14
N ASP A 634 -49.96 25.23 -16.41
CA ASP A 634 -48.93 26.16 -16.91
C ASP A 634 -47.54 25.51 -17.06
N TYR A 635 -47.46 24.18 -17.05
CA TYR A 635 -46.18 23.46 -17.20
C TYR A 635 -45.69 23.45 -18.66
N PRO A 636 -44.36 23.45 -18.90
CA PRO A 636 -43.81 23.21 -20.23
C PRO A 636 -44.33 21.89 -20.84
N PRO A 637 -44.53 21.79 -22.16
CA PRO A 637 -45.18 20.61 -22.79
C PRO A 637 -44.47 19.26 -22.58
N ASN A 638 -43.20 19.30 -22.19
CA ASN A 638 -42.36 18.15 -21.86
C ASN A 638 -42.33 17.81 -20.36
N CYS A 639 -43.11 18.50 -19.52
CA CYS A 639 -43.16 18.32 -18.07
C CYS A 639 -44.48 17.69 -17.61
N THR A 640 -44.41 16.89 -16.55
CA THR A 640 -45.55 16.21 -15.92
C THR A 640 -45.56 16.49 -14.42
N ALA A 641 -46.75 16.56 -13.82
CA ALA A 641 -46.89 16.70 -12.37
C ALA A 641 -46.34 15.47 -11.64
N ILE A 642 -45.62 15.70 -10.54
CA ILE A 642 -45.27 14.66 -9.56
C ILE A 642 -45.65 15.11 -8.15
N GLN A 643 -45.51 14.23 -7.16
CA GLN A 643 -45.75 14.61 -5.77
C GLN A 643 -44.79 15.72 -5.34
N ASN A 644 -45.34 16.91 -5.02
CA ASN A 644 -44.62 18.12 -4.62
C ASN A 644 -43.63 18.64 -5.69
N GLY A 645 -43.92 18.48 -6.98
CA GLY A 645 -43.00 18.92 -8.04
C GLY A 645 -43.48 18.70 -9.46
N ILE A 646 -42.56 18.86 -10.40
CA ILE A 646 -42.68 18.48 -11.80
C ILE A 646 -41.48 17.63 -12.25
N SER A 647 -41.72 16.75 -13.21
CA SER A 647 -40.68 15.96 -13.89
C SER A 647 -40.72 16.28 -15.39
N CYS A 648 -39.62 16.78 -15.93
CA CYS A 648 -39.46 17.26 -17.29
C CYS A 648 -38.53 16.35 -18.10
N SER A 649 -39.01 15.87 -19.24
CA SER A 649 -38.17 15.16 -20.22
C SER A 649 -37.37 16.16 -21.03
N ILE A 650 -36.05 16.12 -20.90
CA ILE A 650 -35.10 16.90 -21.69
C ILE A 650 -34.69 16.05 -22.90
N GLY A 651 -34.72 16.65 -24.09
CA GLY A 651 -34.25 15.99 -25.31
C GLY A 651 -32.73 15.80 -25.33
N GLU A 652 -32.22 15.33 -26.47
CA GLU A 652 -30.78 15.16 -26.68
C GLU A 652 -30.03 16.49 -26.48
N LEU A 653 -28.98 16.47 -25.65
CA LEU A 653 -28.07 17.60 -25.47
C LEU A 653 -26.74 17.29 -26.15
N ALA A 654 -26.36 18.12 -27.12
CA ALA A 654 -25.06 18.06 -27.77
C ALA A 654 -23.91 18.38 -26.77
N PRO A 655 -22.64 18.03 -27.09
CA PRO A 655 -21.52 18.33 -26.22
C PRO A 655 -21.35 19.84 -26.00
N ASN A 656 -21.01 20.25 -24.77
CA ASN A 656 -20.95 21.64 -24.31
C ASN A 656 -22.22 22.47 -24.58
N SER A 657 -23.40 21.83 -24.70
CA SER A 657 -24.66 22.52 -24.97
C SER A 657 -25.56 22.60 -23.73
N VAL A 658 -26.50 23.54 -23.78
CA VAL A 658 -27.34 23.93 -22.65
C VAL A 658 -28.80 23.94 -23.08
N SER A 659 -29.69 23.39 -22.24
CA SER A 659 -31.14 23.54 -22.34
C SER A 659 -31.65 24.43 -21.20
N GLN A 660 -32.55 25.34 -21.52
CA GLN A 660 -33.14 26.27 -20.56
C GLN A 660 -34.65 26.30 -20.69
N PHE A 661 -35.34 26.35 -19.55
CA PHE A 661 -36.79 26.53 -19.48
C PHE A 661 -37.20 27.18 -18.16
N SER A 662 -38.35 27.85 -18.18
CA SER A 662 -38.91 28.55 -17.02
C SER A 662 -40.20 27.90 -16.55
N VAL A 663 -40.44 27.93 -15.25
CA VAL A 663 -41.64 27.39 -14.59
C VAL A 663 -42.26 28.49 -13.74
N ALA A 664 -43.52 28.84 -13.98
CA ALA A 664 -44.20 29.87 -13.21
C ALA A 664 -44.54 29.39 -11.77
N THR A 665 -44.72 30.33 -10.83
CA THR A 665 -45.11 30.05 -9.45
C THR A 665 -46.51 30.62 -9.14
N SER A 666 -47.31 29.93 -8.31
CA SER A 666 -48.76 30.21 -8.16
C SER A 666 -49.09 31.35 -7.23
N THR A 667 -48.12 31.64 -6.39
CA THR A 667 -48.06 32.66 -5.37
C THR A 667 -46.61 33.09 -5.38
N PRO A 668 -46.31 34.39 -5.23
CA PRO A 668 -44.95 34.82 -4.99
C PRO A 668 -44.33 33.91 -3.94
N LEU A 669 -43.18 33.31 -4.26
CA LEU A 669 -42.50 32.45 -3.31
C LEU A 669 -42.18 33.30 -2.07
N SER A 670 -42.12 32.67 -0.90
CA SER A 670 -41.65 33.34 0.31
C SER A 670 -40.15 33.15 0.47
N ASP A 671 -39.50 34.05 1.22
CA ASP A 671 -38.09 33.97 1.61
C ASP A 671 -37.67 32.61 2.24
N SER A 672 -38.64 31.81 2.70
CA SER A 672 -38.43 30.47 3.28
C SER A 672 -38.83 29.30 2.37
N ASP A 673 -39.43 29.56 1.20
CA ASP A 673 -39.76 28.50 0.25
C ASP A 673 -38.48 28.08 -0.49
N THR A 674 -38.11 26.81 -0.38
CA THR A 674 -36.94 26.23 -1.04
C THR A 674 -37.35 25.47 -2.29
N ILE A 675 -36.71 25.77 -3.42
CA ILE A 675 -36.87 25.03 -4.69
C ILE A 675 -35.64 24.17 -4.92
N VAL A 676 -35.86 22.90 -5.26
CA VAL A 676 -34.83 21.92 -5.60
C VAL A 676 -35.00 21.53 -7.06
N ALA A 677 -33.95 21.68 -7.88
CA ALA A 677 -33.86 21.04 -9.20
C ALA A 677 -32.81 19.94 -9.18
N SER A 678 -33.05 18.86 -9.92
CA SER A 678 -32.13 17.75 -10.13
C SER A 678 -32.21 17.24 -11.55
N VAL A 679 -31.12 16.69 -12.08
CA VAL A 679 -31.04 16.11 -13.42
C VAL A 679 -30.41 14.72 -13.38
N THR A 680 -30.98 13.80 -14.16
CA THR A 680 -30.47 12.44 -14.34
C THR A 680 -30.41 12.13 -15.84
N PRO A 681 -29.26 11.78 -16.42
CA PRO A 681 -29.17 11.39 -17.82
C PRO A 681 -29.95 10.08 -18.08
N VAL A 682 -30.52 9.95 -19.28
CA VAL A 682 -31.21 8.71 -19.71
C VAL A 682 -30.23 7.81 -20.45
N GLY A 683 -29.97 6.61 -19.92
CA GLY A 683 -29.13 5.59 -20.56
C GLY A 683 -27.62 5.73 -20.31
N PHE A 684 -27.22 6.69 -19.50
CA PHE A 684 -25.84 6.91 -19.08
C PHE A 684 -25.76 7.03 -17.56
N LEU A 685 -24.57 6.79 -17.02
CA LEU A 685 -24.20 7.16 -15.66
C LEU A 685 -23.76 8.63 -15.63
N ASP A 686 -24.18 9.37 -14.60
CA ASP A 686 -23.48 10.59 -14.22
C ASP A 686 -22.40 10.31 -13.18
N ILE A 687 -21.19 10.78 -13.47
CA ILE A 687 -19.96 10.53 -12.72
C ILE A 687 -19.51 11.74 -11.90
N GLU A 688 -20.19 12.89 -12.02
CA GLU A 688 -19.94 14.11 -11.27
C GLU A 688 -21.18 14.55 -10.46
N GLY A 689 -21.93 13.55 -9.95
CA GLY A 689 -23.17 13.58 -9.14
C GLY A 689 -23.36 14.77 -8.17
N SER A 690 -22.26 15.37 -7.74
CA SER A 690 -22.18 16.62 -6.99
C SER A 690 -22.71 17.87 -7.72
N ASN A 691 -22.92 17.87 -9.04
CA ASN A 691 -23.50 19.00 -9.79
C ASN A 691 -24.93 18.70 -10.33
N ASN A 692 -25.41 17.47 -10.17
CA ASN A 692 -26.72 16.99 -10.64
C ASN A 692 -27.91 17.49 -9.84
N ALA A 693 -27.72 18.17 -8.71
CA ALA A 693 -28.82 18.72 -7.92
C ALA A 693 -28.45 20.01 -7.20
N VAL A 694 -29.35 21.00 -7.29
CA VAL A 694 -29.18 22.36 -6.76
C VAL A 694 -30.48 22.82 -6.07
N SER A 695 -30.34 23.59 -5.00
CA SER A 695 -31.43 24.02 -4.14
C SER A 695 -31.27 25.49 -3.76
N ASN A 696 -32.22 26.36 -4.11
CA ASN A 696 -32.15 27.79 -3.76
C ASN A 696 -33.47 28.28 -3.14
N ASP A 697 -33.39 29.41 -2.43
CA ASP A 697 -34.51 30.27 -2.08
C ASP A 697 -34.49 31.59 -2.91
N ILE A 698 -35.49 32.46 -2.73
CA ILE A 698 -35.54 33.80 -3.37
C ILE A 698 -34.33 34.67 -3.01
N ASN A 699 -33.78 34.53 -1.80
CA ASN A 699 -32.66 35.35 -1.34
C ASN A 699 -31.34 34.96 -2.03
N GLY A 700 -31.35 33.95 -2.90
CA GLY A 700 -30.16 33.44 -3.58
C GLY A 700 -29.28 32.60 -2.66
N ASN A 701 -29.80 32.09 -1.53
CA ASN A 701 -29.06 31.13 -0.71
C ASN A 701 -28.99 29.80 -1.46
N ARG A 702 -27.92 29.62 -2.23
CA ARG A 702 -27.64 28.43 -3.04
C ARG A 702 -27.15 27.27 -2.16
N ARG A 703 -27.58 26.06 -2.48
CA ARG A 703 -27.13 24.82 -1.83
C ARG A 703 -27.21 23.63 -2.77
N ALA A 704 -26.07 23.12 -3.21
CA ALA A 704 -26.02 21.86 -3.96
C ALA A 704 -26.43 20.64 -3.10
N LEU A 705 -27.18 19.69 -3.67
CA LEU A 705 -27.74 18.50 -2.98
C LEU A 705 -27.10 17.18 -3.45
N PRO A 706 -27.03 16.12 -2.63
CA PRO A 706 -26.52 14.82 -3.07
C PRO A 706 -27.40 14.23 -4.20
N PRO A 707 -26.85 13.40 -5.10
CA PRO A 707 -27.60 12.86 -6.23
C PRO A 707 -28.72 11.88 -5.81
N PRO A 708 -29.75 11.70 -6.63
CA PRO A 708 -30.83 10.76 -6.37
C PRO A 708 -30.38 9.30 -6.58
N VAL A 709 -30.69 8.43 -5.61
CA VAL A 709 -30.33 7.00 -5.66
C VAL A 709 -31.24 6.24 -6.63
N THR A 710 -30.66 5.59 -7.64
CA THR A 710 -31.35 4.67 -8.55
C THR A 710 -31.19 3.21 -8.09
N THR A 711 -32.24 2.41 -8.21
CA THR A 711 -32.20 0.96 -7.88
C THR A 711 -32.63 0.11 -9.08
N THR A 712 -31.80 -0.85 -9.46
CA THR A 712 -32.06 -1.87 -10.50
C THR A 712 -32.09 -3.26 -9.88
N SER A 713 -32.89 -4.17 -10.43
CA SER A 713 -33.10 -5.53 -9.89
C SER A 713 -32.81 -6.59 -10.95
N SER A 714 -31.87 -7.50 -10.68
CA SER A 714 -31.52 -8.61 -11.57
C SER A 714 -32.39 -9.87 -11.33
N SER A 715 -32.51 -10.72 -12.36
CA SER A 715 -33.32 -11.94 -12.34
C SER A 715 -32.46 -13.19 -12.47
N GLY A 716 -32.56 -14.11 -11.50
CA GLY A 716 -31.69 -15.28 -11.41
C GLY A 716 -31.88 -16.36 -12.48
N TYR A 717 -30.82 -17.12 -12.70
CA TYR A 717 -30.76 -18.31 -13.57
C TYR A 717 -30.09 -19.46 -12.82
N THR A 718 -30.35 -20.72 -13.21
CA THR A 718 -29.95 -21.93 -12.46
C THR A 718 -29.04 -22.84 -13.26
N ASP A 719 -27.91 -23.26 -12.67
CA ASP A 719 -26.90 -24.10 -13.33
C ASP A 719 -27.03 -25.63 -13.07
N PRO A 720 -26.46 -26.47 -13.97
CA PRO A 720 -26.27 -27.92 -13.82
C PRO A 720 -24.85 -28.30 -13.30
N PRO A 721 -24.60 -29.57 -12.91
CA PRO A 721 -23.55 -29.89 -11.92
C PRO A 721 -22.15 -30.28 -12.43
N GLU A 722 -21.21 -30.26 -11.48
CA GLU A 722 -19.75 -30.46 -11.56
C GLU A 722 -19.23 -31.85 -12.00
N ILE A 723 -17.91 -31.91 -12.27
CA ILE A 723 -17.10 -33.13 -12.42
C ILE A 723 -15.78 -32.95 -11.63
N GLU A 724 -15.48 -33.88 -10.72
CA GLU A 724 -14.30 -33.88 -9.82
C GLU A 724 -12.94 -34.14 -10.53
N GLY A 725 -11.83 -33.64 -9.95
CA GLY A 725 -10.45 -33.91 -10.40
C GLY A 725 -9.36 -33.76 -9.32
N ASP A 726 -8.66 -34.86 -9.02
CA ASP A 726 -7.62 -35.10 -7.98
C ASP A 726 -6.36 -34.16 -8.02
N PRO A 727 -5.81 -33.66 -6.89
CA PRO A 727 -4.71 -32.69 -6.86
C PRO A 727 -3.32 -33.29 -6.56
N ARG A 728 -2.24 -32.81 -7.21
CA ARG A 728 -0.84 -33.10 -6.78
C ARG A 728 0.17 -31.96 -6.97
N GLN A 729 0.74 -31.57 -5.82
CA GLN A 729 2.11 -31.07 -5.61
C GLN A 729 2.54 -29.75 -6.28
N ALA A 730 2.35 -28.64 -5.55
CA ALA A 730 3.16 -27.43 -5.70
C ALA A 730 4.39 -27.49 -4.77
N ALA A 731 5.55 -27.05 -5.25
CA ALA A 731 6.76 -26.87 -4.45
C ALA A 731 7.01 -25.37 -4.21
N SER A 732 7.00 -24.97 -2.95
CA SER A 732 7.05 -23.57 -2.49
C SER A 732 8.48 -23.00 -2.40
N GLY A 733 8.61 -21.67 -2.36
CA GLY A 733 9.79 -21.10 -1.70
C GLY A 733 10.08 -19.62 -1.86
N SER A 734 9.88 -18.87 -0.77
CA SER A 734 10.90 -18.08 -0.05
C SER A 734 10.33 -16.94 0.82
N PHE A 735 10.87 -16.66 2.00
CA PHE A 735 11.24 -15.28 2.41
C PHE A 735 11.93 -15.23 3.77
N LEU A 736 12.78 -14.21 3.96
CA LEU A 736 13.56 -14.01 5.19
C LEU A 736 14.38 -12.70 5.20
N LEU A 737 15.03 -12.44 6.34
CA LEU A 737 16.21 -11.58 6.60
C LEU A 737 16.02 -10.14 7.13
N LEU A 738 15.87 -10.03 8.46
CA LEU A 738 16.70 -9.08 9.23
C LEU A 738 17.56 -9.81 10.27
N ASP A 739 16.95 -10.55 11.20
CA ASP A 739 17.62 -10.92 12.46
C ASP A 739 18.35 -12.26 12.48
N ILE A 740 19.01 -12.60 11.38
CA ILE A 740 20.24 -13.44 11.44
C ILE A 740 21.39 -12.66 12.12
N PHE A 741 21.25 -11.34 12.33
CA PHE A 741 22.32 -10.48 12.84
C PHE A 741 22.50 -10.46 14.37
N LEU A 742 21.49 -10.75 15.19
CA LEU A 742 21.71 -10.85 16.65
C LEU A 742 22.49 -12.13 17.04
N LEU A 743 22.52 -13.14 16.17
CA LEU A 743 23.20 -14.44 16.33
C LEU A 743 24.71 -14.36 16.64
N ILE A 744 25.31 -13.17 16.57
CA ILE A 744 26.75 -12.93 16.78
C ILE A 744 27.03 -12.03 17.99
N MET A 745 26.08 -11.18 18.41
CA MET A 745 26.35 -10.10 19.38
C MET A 745 26.90 -10.60 20.73
N ILE A 746 26.50 -11.80 21.18
CA ILE A 746 26.89 -12.35 22.50
C ILE A 746 27.39 -13.81 22.44
N ALA A 747 27.61 -14.40 21.26
CA ALA A 747 28.45 -15.61 21.19
C ALA A 747 29.86 -15.34 21.78
N HIS A 748 30.32 -14.08 21.71
CA HIS A 748 31.67 -13.65 22.09
C HIS A 748 31.74 -12.29 22.82
N ALA A 749 30.92 -12.08 23.86
CA ALA A 749 31.38 -11.26 24.99
C ALA A 749 32.27 -12.15 25.89
N THR A 750 33.45 -12.53 25.41
CA THR A 750 34.32 -13.56 26.02
C THR A 750 34.91 -13.12 27.37
N ARG A 751 34.12 -13.19 28.46
CA ARG A 751 34.47 -13.11 29.90
C ARG A 751 33.14 -13.04 30.67
N ARG A 752 32.82 -13.83 31.70
CA ARG A 752 33.59 -14.81 32.49
C ARG A 752 35.04 -14.41 32.80
N SER A 753 35.23 -13.14 33.15
CA SER A 753 36.01 -12.79 34.34
C SER A 753 35.07 -13.02 35.54
N ARG A 754 34.85 -14.27 35.99
CA ARG A 754 35.74 -15.06 36.87
C ARG A 754 36.28 -14.17 38.01
N ALA A 755 36.01 -14.48 39.28
CA ALA A 755 35.31 -15.63 39.88
C ALA A 755 34.79 -15.24 41.28
N PRO A 756 34.12 -16.11 42.06
CA PRO A 756 33.67 -15.73 43.41
C PRO A 756 34.84 -15.70 44.40
N LEU A 757 34.91 -14.63 45.19
CA LEU A 757 35.49 -14.56 46.53
C LEU A 757 34.86 -13.36 47.27
#